data_AF-A0A4V2AHR4-F1
#
_entry.id   AF-A0A4V2AHR4-F1
#
_cell.length_a   1.000
_cell.length_b   1.000
_cell.length_c   1.000
_cell.angle_alpha   90.00
_cell.angle_beta   90.00
_cell.angle_gamma   90.00
#
_symmetry.space_group_name_H-M   'P 1'
#
loop_
_entity.id
_entity.type
_entity.pdbx_description
1 polymer ?
#
loop_
_entity_poly.entity_id
_entity_poly.type
_entity_poly.pdbx_seq_one_letter_code
_entity_poly.pdbx_strand_id
1 'polypeptide(L)'
;MKVSGRTVGVAASAAMVVGACAMLVMHSCSSSPVAKKPAGATADKNAAAAQARGDTLFSTTGSASREVAWQVGTERLYAVDFGSTLSADDDTPGSSFTLAGTATLTLAVAAVDAQGVQLAGAITAPNVVIGSEAPNEKQVQDSVLQGLLPAFVVKLQPDGRIATLSAPRETDGFAHAVLRNIVAALQFVEPPRNAGWNEWLTEESDHNGTFRARYRQVERGVFEKTKLGYSFLQMTQALQVGKAAPPPKVEATTTITRNEDGVIQRIEARERIELALAEKPFVSSSNVTLQLSAVQKRTLTQPDISRMITSELYVARSASAQMAQQRLARKRALVGDASFASLADDLAKLPRSNENRDARLDVMSRMAALFELDPRSVASASLEIRRASADDARTMLGALSDARGPDAQRALAELARDPSFDAGLRNTAMTQLGTLEEPTAETLNSLRTATGDQDPQVRAQATLALGGAVRRSDANTGPTDATQDAIGDLNRGYALAQTRDEKQLYVDALGNAGSADGLASLKRALADPDPSIRAAAVRSLRFIPGDEVDAMLAQLMTQDPDPGVRMAAIEAAPNRALSPLLMQAGQAVLKDEKLAALRAAVVAWFAASLSRAPQLIPILQAVATSDPSGDVKRVAEAALGTLVHAG
;
A
#
# COMPACT_ATOMS: atom_id res chain seq x y z
N MET A 1 27.93 -30.13 -7.54
CA MET A 1 26.48 -30.07 -7.25
C MET A 1 26.16 -28.68 -6.74
N LYS A 2 25.70 -27.79 -7.62
CA LYS A 2 25.36 -26.39 -7.31
C LYS A 2 23.85 -26.22 -7.46
N VAL A 3 23.22 -25.71 -6.41
CA VAL A 3 21.78 -25.44 -6.34
C VAL A 3 21.48 -24.10 -7.03
N SER A 4 20.43 -24.12 -7.84
CA SER A 4 19.91 -23.04 -8.69
C SER A 4 19.18 -21.98 -7.86
N GLY A 5 19.62 -20.72 -7.96
CA GLY A 5 18.89 -19.54 -7.47
C GLY A 5 18.23 -18.85 -8.66
N ARG A 6 16.97 -19.18 -8.94
CA ARG A 6 16.20 -18.59 -10.05
C ARG A 6 14.70 -18.44 -9.80
N THR A 7 14.29 -18.33 -8.55
CA THR A 7 12.87 -18.34 -8.12
C THR A 7 12.36 -17.00 -7.56
N VAL A 8 13.10 -15.89 -7.68
CA VAL A 8 12.72 -14.62 -7.04
C VAL A 8 11.83 -13.72 -7.91
N GLY A 9 11.75 -13.95 -9.24
CA GLY A 9 11.01 -13.08 -10.17
C GLY A 9 9.48 -13.28 -10.23
N VAL A 10 8.99 -14.50 -9.96
CA VAL A 10 7.55 -14.82 -10.02
C VAL A 10 6.82 -14.39 -8.73
N ALA A 11 7.55 -14.35 -7.60
CA ALA A 11 7.00 -13.97 -6.30
C ALA A 11 6.62 -12.47 -6.22
N ALA A 12 7.23 -11.59 -7.02
CA ALA A 12 6.97 -10.15 -6.99
C ALA A 12 5.61 -9.76 -7.60
N SER A 13 5.19 -10.45 -8.66
CA SER A 13 3.90 -10.19 -9.34
C SER A 13 2.72 -10.72 -8.54
N ALA A 14 2.84 -11.91 -7.95
CA ALA A 14 1.85 -12.45 -7.02
C ALA A 14 1.77 -11.59 -5.73
N ALA A 15 2.91 -11.10 -5.21
CA ALA A 15 2.93 -10.18 -4.08
C ALA A 15 2.31 -8.81 -4.39
N MET A 16 2.27 -8.38 -5.66
CA MET A 16 1.62 -7.14 -6.08
C MET A 16 0.11 -7.29 -6.18
N VAL A 17 -0.41 -8.46 -6.59
CA VAL A 17 -1.85 -8.74 -6.64
C VAL A 17 -2.40 -9.06 -5.24
N VAL A 18 -1.68 -9.87 -4.47
CA VAL A 18 -1.96 -10.07 -3.03
C VAL A 18 -1.74 -8.77 -2.27
N GLY A 19 -0.77 -7.95 -2.68
CA GLY A 19 -0.50 -6.62 -2.16
C GLY A 19 -1.56 -5.59 -2.55
N ALA A 20 -2.16 -5.67 -3.73
CA ALA A 20 -3.29 -4.85 -4.15
C ALA A 20 -4.57 -5.27 -3.44
N CYS A 21 -4.80 -6.59 -3.29
CA CYS A 21 -5.85 -7.14 -2.42
C CYS A 21 -5.63 -6.72 -0.96
N ALA A 22 -4.38 -6.71 -0.48
CA ALA A 22 -4.03 -6.27 0.86
C ALA A 22 -4.08 -4.73 0.99
N MET A 23 -3.76 -3.93 -0.03
CA MET A 23 -3.83 -2.46 -0.01
C MET A 23 -5.27 -1.95 -0.05
N LEU A 24 -6.13 -2.60 -0.86
CA LEU A 24 -7.60 -2.45 -0.83
C LEU A 24 -8.19 -2.71 0.56
N VAL A 25 -7.48 -3.51 1.35
CA VAL A 25 -7.85 -3.97 2.69
C VAL A 25 -7.10 -3.18 3.79
N MET A 26 -5.95 -2.55 3.50
CA MET A 26 -5.08 -1.86 4.47
C MET A 26 -5.35 -0.36 4.62
N HIS A 27 -5.89 0.34 3.62
CA HIS A 27 -6.09 1.81 3.68
C HIS A 27 -7.32 2.30 4.48
N SER A 28 -7.92 1.46 5.35
CA SER A 28 -9.05 1.85 6.21
C SER A 28 -8.67 2.17 7.66
N CYS A 29 -7.38 2.26 7.98
CA CYS A 29 -6.90 2.65 9.31
C CYS A 29 -6.15 3.97 9.28
N SER A 30 -6.88 5.05 9.00
CA SER A 30 -6.73 6.28 9.76
C SER A 30 -8.14 6.76 10.06
N SER A 31 -8.43 7.01 11.34
CA SER A 31 -9.62 7.76 11.72
C SER A 31 -9.51 9.15 11.10
N SER A 32 -10.05 9.35 9.89
CA SER A 32 -10.27 10.69 9.38
C SER A 32 -11.41 11.33 10.19
N PRO A 33 -11.25 12.59 10.61
CA PRO A 33 -12.31 13.30 11.30
C PRO A 33 -13.50 13.42 10.36
N VAL A 34 -14.69 13.30 10.93
CA VAL A 34 -15.99 13.67 10.34
C VAL A 34 -15.78 14.74 9.25
N ALA A 35 -15.94 14.37 7.99
CA ALA A 35 -15.93 15.32 6.89
C ALA A 35 -16.99 16.38 7.21
N LYS A 36 -16.55 17.61 7.45
CA LYS A 36 -17.46 18.76 7.61
C LYS A 36 -18.35 18.79 6.38
N LYS A 37 -19.66 18.66 6.64
CA LYS A 37 -20.75 18.95 5.71
C LYS A 37 -20.38 20.17 4.86
N PRO A 38 -20.41 20.12 3.52
CA PRO A 38 -20.32 21.34 2.74
C PRO A 38 -21.54 22.20 3.10
N ALA A 39 -21.26 23.31 3.77
CA ALA A 39 -22.23 24.38 3.98
C ALA A 39 -22.52 25.02 2.63
N GLY A 40 -23.79 25.09 2.24
CA GLY A 40 -24.23 25.87 1.07
C GLY A 40 -25.14 25.13 0.09
N ALA A 41 -26.18 24.47 0.57
CA ALA A 41 -27.42 24.36 -0.20
C ALA A 41 -28.54 24.72 0.76
N THR A 42 -29.13 25.89 0.53
CA THR A 42 -30.31 26.38 1.25
C THR A 42 -31.37 25.29 1.26
N ALA A 43 -31.69 24.82 2.47
CA ALA A 43 -32.83 23.95 2.71
C ALA A 43 -34.09 24.72 2.32
N ASP A 44 -34.65 24.41 1.16
CA ASP A 44 -36.01 24.80 0.83
C ASP A 44 -36.94 24.14 1.86
N LYS A 45 -37.45 24.97 2.76
CA LYS A 45 -38.36 24.61 3.86
C LYS A 45 -39.75 24.13 3.39
N ASN A 46 -39.91 23.77 2.12
CA ASN A 46 -41.17 23.29 1.56
C ASN A 46 -41.23 21.79 1.26
N ALA A 47 -40.18 21.00 1.53
CA ALA A 47 -40.23 19.54 1.37
C ALA A 47 -40.82 18.78 2.57
N ALA A 48 -41.05 19.44 3.71
CA ALA A 48 -41.56 18.83 4.94
C ALA A 48 -43.10 18.65 4.99
N ALA A 49 -43.82 18.93 3.90
CA ALA A 49 -45.29 18.86 3.85
C ALA A 49 -45.84 17.87 2.81
N ALA A 50 -45.07 16.84 2.43
CA ALA A 50 -45.55 15.74 1.60
C ALA A 50 -45.49 14.38 2.34
N GLN A 51 -45.84 14.39 3.63
CA GLN A 51 -46.18 13.17 4.37
C GLN A 51 -47.69 12.91 4.17
N ALA A 52 -48.03 12.32 3.03
CA ALA A 52 -49.37 11.81 2.78
C ALA A 52 -49.27 10.48 2.01
N ARG A 53 -49.57 9.39 2.74
CA ARG A 53 -49.96 8.04 2.31
C ARG A 53 -49.90 7.81 0.78
N GLY A 54 -48.86 7.13 0.32
CA GLY A 54 -48.75 6.66 -1.07
C GLY A 54 -47.75 5.52 -1.14
N ASP A 55 -48.19 4.41 -1.73
CA ASP A 55 -47.55 3.09 -1.74
C ASP A 55 -46.03 3.15 -2.03
N THR A 56 -45.23 2.71 -1.05
CA THR A 56 -43.81 2.37 -1.20
C THR A 56 -43.65 1.01 -1.92
N LEU A 57 -42.45 0.69 -2.43
CA LEU A 57 -42.16 -0.59 -3.08
C LEU A 57 -42.58 -1.81 -2.24
N PHE A 58 -42.45 -1.64 -0.92
CA PHE A 58 -42.70 -2.60 0.14
C PHE A 58 -44.01 -2.32 0.91
N SER A 59 -44.85 -1.43 0.39
CA SER A 59 -46.11 -1.06 1.03
C SER A 59 -47.00 -2.29 1.21
N THR A 60 -47.58 -2.42 2.40
CA THR A 60 -48.63 -3.40 2.68
C THR A 60 -50.00 -2.94 2.16
N THR A 61 -50.14 -1.68 1.72
CA THR A 61 -51.28 -1.23 0.92
C THR A 61 -50.90 -1.35 -0.55
N GLY A 62 -51.49 -2.33 -1.25
CA GLY A 62 -51.19 -2.69 -2.63
C GLY A 62 -51.98 -3.95 -3.03
N SER A 63 -51.71 -4.55 -4.18
CA SER A 63 -52.25 -5.87 -4.53
C SER A 63 -52.05 -6.87 -3.39
N ALA A 64 -53.05 -7.72 -3.09
CA ALA A 64 -52.98 -8.73 -2.02
C ALA A 64 -51.75 -9.66 -2.15
N SER A 65 -51.23 -9.85 -3.37
CA SER A 65 -50.00 -10.61 -3.64
C SER A 65 -48.71 -9.88 -3.22
N ARG A 66 -48.65 -8.55 -3.43
CA ARG A 66 -47.50 -7.70 -3.05
C ARG A 66 -47.41 -7.52 -1.54
N GLU A 67 -48.58 -7.45 -0.88
CA GLU A 67 -48.68 -7.45 0.58
C GLU A 67 -48.09 -8.72 1.19
N VAL A 68 -48.23 -9.89 0.54
CA VAL A 68 -47.68 -11.18 0.99
C VAL A 68 -46.16 -11.28 0.75
N ALA A 69 -45.67 -10.77 -0.39
CA ALA A 69 -44.27 -10.87 -0.78
C ALA A 69 -43.31 -10.22 0.24
N TRP A 70 -43.72 -9.12 0.88
CA TRP A 70 -42.87 -8.36 1.80
C TRP A 70 -43.31 -8.48 3.27
N GLN A 71 -44.10 -9.50 3.63
CA GLN A 71 -44.42 -9.75 5.04
C GLN A 71 -43.21 -10.22 5.81
N VAL A 72 -43.12 -9.79 7.07
CA VAL A 72 -42.16 -10.33 8.03
C VAL A 72 -42.31 -11.85 8.10
N GLY A 73 -41.18 -12.56 7.99
CA GLY A 73 -41.13 -14.01 7.94
C GLY A 73 -41.19 -14.62 6.54
N THR A 74 -41.43 -13.83 5.48
CA THR A 74 -41.28 -14.31 4.11
C THR A 74 -39.79 -14.47 3.78
N GLU A 75 -39.40 -15.69 3.42
CA GLU A 75 -38.02 -16.13 3.16
C GLU A 75 -37.87 -16.55 1.70
N ARG A 76 -36.79 -16.10 1.06
CA ARG A 76 -36.47 -16.36 -0.35
C ARG A 76 -35.13 -17.07 -0.44
N LEU A 77 -35.08 -18.14 -1.22
CA LEU A 77 -33.88 -18.93 -1.45
C LEU A 77 -33.42 -18.73 -2.89
N TYR A 78 -32.16 -18.33 -3.04
CA TYR A 78 -31.51 -18.12 -4.33
C TYR A 78 -30.34 -19.08 -4.48
N ALA A 79 -30.28 -19.79 -5.61
CA ALA A 79 -29.03 -20.39 -6.06
C ALA A 79 -28.12 -19.26 -6.57
N VAL A 80 -26.88 -19.22 -6.09
CA VAL A 80 -25.89 -18.19 -6.42
C VAL A 80 -24.68 -18.84 -7.08
N ASP A 81 -24.27 -18.27 -8.20
CA ASP A 81 -22.96 -18.49 -8.82
C ASP A 81 -22.23 -17.15 -8.85
N PHE A 82 -20.97 -17.12 -8.45
CA PHE A 82 -20.19 -15.90 -8.42
C PHE A 82 -18.74 -16.14 -8.80
N GLY A 83 -18.12 -15.13 -9.38
CA GLY A 83 -16.72 -15.14 -9.72
C GLY A 83 -16.15 -13.72 -9.76
N SER A 84 -14.86 -13.65 -9.48
CA SER A 84 -14.07 -12.44 -9.63
C SER A 84 -12.65 -12.80 -10.02
N THR A 85 -12.11 -12.03 -10.96
CA THR A 85 -10.71 -12.08 -11.36
C THR A 85 -10.13 -10.69 -11.23
N LEU A 86 -8.98 -10.59 -10.57
CA LEU A 86 -8.17 -9.39 -10.45
C LEU A 86 -6.85 -9.66 -11.17
N SER A 87 -6.49 -8.79 -12.10
CA SER A 87 -5.28 -8.92 -12.92
C SER A 87 -4.55 -7.58 -12.94
N ALA A 88 -3.23 -7.61 -12.75
CA ALA A 88 -2.36 -6.45 -12.96
C ALA A 88 -1.63 -6.52 -14.33
N ASP A 89 -1.76 -7.64 -15.07
CA ASP A 89 -1.10 -7.90 -16.34
C ASP A 89 -1.70 -9.15 -17.04
N ASP A 90 -2.53 -8.96 -18.08
CA ASP A 90 -3.22 -10.09 -18.73
C ASP A 90 -2.27 -11.10 -19.42
N ASP A 91 -1.01 -10.70 -19.68
CA ASP A 91 0.00 -11.52 -20.39
C ASP A 91 1.02 -12.22 -19.47
N THR A 92 1.00 -11.98 -18.15
CA THR A 92 1.99 -12.57 -17.22
C THR A 92 1.38 -13.69 -16.35
N PRO A 93 1.80 -14.96 -16.50
CA PRO A 93 1.40 -16.05 -15.60
C PRO A 93 1.71 -15.71 -14.14
N GLY A 94 0.75 -15.94 -13.22
CA GLY A 94 0.90 -15.67 -11.79
C GLY A 94 0.57 -14.23 -11.34
N SER A 95 0.15 -13.36 -12.25
CA SER A 95 -0.27 -11.96 -11.96
C SER A 95 -1.80 -11.77 -11.86
N SER A 96 -2.54 -12.87 -11.74
CA SER A 96 -3.99 -12.85 -11.56
C SER A 96 -4.42 -13.61 -10.30
N PHE A 97 -5.41 -13.06 -9.62
CA PHE A 97 -6.12 -13.69 -8.51
C PHE A 97 -7.54 -13.98 -8.97
N THR A 98 -7.93 -15.25 -8.94
CA THR A 98 -9.30 -15.65 -9.27
C THR A 98 -9.97 -16.24 -8.05
N LEU A 99 -11.21 -15.87 -7.81
CA LEU A 99 -12.09 -16.45 -6.80
C LEU A 99 -13.42 -16.74 -7.46
N ALA A 100 -13.88 -17.98 -7.40
CA ALA A 100 -15.16 -18.40 -7.94
C ALA A 100 -15.87 -19.34 -6.98
N GLY A 101 -17.18 -19.42 -7.07
CA GLY A 101 -17.93 -20.26 -6.16
C GLY A 101 -19.41 -20.33 -6.44
N THR A 102 -20.06 -21.22 -5.70
CA THR A 102 -21.50 -21.39 -5.69
C THR A 102 -22.00 -21.41 -4.26
N ALA A 103 -23.24 -20.98 -4.03
CA ALA A 103 -23.85 -21.09 -2.72
C ALA A 103 -25.39 -21.02 -2.81
N THR A 104 -26.05 -21.28 -1.70
CA THR A 104 -27.46 -20.90 -1.53
C THR A 104 -27.55 -19.67 -0.65
N LEU A 105 -28.12 -18.60 -1.17
CA LEU A 105 -28.42 -17.37 -0.43
C LEU A 105 -29.87 -17.41 0.04
N THR A 106 -30.06 -17.26 1.35
CA THR A 106 -31.37 -17.09 1.96
C THR A 106 -31.56 -15.62 2.37
N LEU A 107 -32.71 -15.03 2.03
CA LEU A 107 -33.09 -13.67 2.43
C LEU A 107 -34.50 -13.69 3.02
N ALA A 108 -34.60 -13.39 4.31
CA ALA A 108 -35.86 -13.33 5.01
C ALA A 108 -36.20 -11.91 5.43
N VAL A 109 -37.46 -11.50 5.25
CA VAL A 109 -37.95 -10.20 5.69
C VAL A 109 -38.01 -10.17 7.21
N ALA A 110 -37.09 -9.46 7.86
CA ALA A 110 -36.98 -9.37 9.31
C ALA A 110 -37.82 -8.21 9.88
N ALA A 111 -37.88 -7.09 9.18
CA ALA A 111 -38.69 -5.93 9.55
C ALA A 111 -39.06 -5.10 8.32
N VAL A 112 -40.21 -4.42 8.39
CA VAL A 112 -40.68 -3.44 7.40
C VAL A 112 -41.16 -2.20 8.13
N ASP A 113 -40.67 -1.04 7.73
CA ASP A 113 -41.06 0.25 8.30
C ASP A 113 -41.07 1.36 7.22
N ALA A 114 -41.37 2.60 7.62
CA ALA A 114 -41.42 3.74 6.70
C ALA A 114 -40.05 4.11 6.08
N GLN A 115 -38.95 3.64 6.67
CA GLN A 115 -37.58 3.83 6.20
C GLN A 115 -37.11 2.68 5.28
N GLY A 116 -37.93 1.64 5.10
CA GLY A 116 -37.71 0.56 4.15
C GLY A 116 -37.80 -0.84 4.77
N VAL A 117 -36.94 -1.75 4.32
CA VAL A 117 -36.99 -3.18 4.69
C VAL A 117 -35.66 -3.66 5.23
N GLN A 118 -35.70 -4.45 6.29
CA GLN A 118 -34.55 -5.19 6.78
C GLN A 118 -34.66 -6.66 6.37
N LEU A 119 -33.64 -7.15 5.69
CA LEU A 119 -33.51 -8.55 5.29
C LEU A 119 -32.45 -9.23 6.14
N ALA A 120 -32.83 -10.32 6.82
CA ALA A 120 -31.88 -11.23 7.44
C ALA A 120 -31.37 -12.20 6.37
N GLY A 121 -30.06 -12.20 6.15
CA GLY A 121 -29.37 -12.98 5.14
C GLY A 121 -28.56 -14.12 5.74
N ALA A 122 -28.48 -15.24 5.03
CA ALA A 122 -27.58 -16.34 5.35
C ALA A 122 -27.09 -17.00 4.05
N ILE A 123 -25.81 -17.38 4.02
CA ILE A 123 -25.23 -18.19 2.95
C ILE A 123 -25.03 -19.61 3.47
N THR A 124 -25.59 -20.58 2.78
CA THR A 124 -25.48 -22.00 3.14
C THR A 124 -24.85 -22.80 2.01
N ALA A 125 -24.12 -23.85 2.39
CA ALA A 125 -23.35 -24.70 1.48
C ALA A 125 -22.47 -23.90 0.48
N PRO A 126 -21.68 -22.90 0.95
CA PRO A 126 -20.77 -22.23 0.05
C PRO A 126 -19.71 -23.21 -0.43
N ASN A 127 -19.46 -23.22 -1.74
CA ASN A 127 -18.30 -23.81 -2.36
C ASN A 127 -17.49 -22.67 -2.97
N VAL A 128 -16.20 -22.61 -2.65
CA VAL A 128 -15.30 -21.55 -3.12
C VAL A 128 -14.05 -22.22 -3.66
N VAL A 129 -13.59 -21.76 -4.81
CA VAL A 129 -12.35 -22.14 -5.46
C VAL A 129 -11.54 -20.87 -5.66
N ILE A 130 -10.27 -20.91 -5.27
CA ILE A 130 -9.34 -19.80 -5.45
C ILE A 130 -8.30 -20.25 -6.47
N GLY A 131 -8.20 -19.55 -7.60
CA GLY A 131 -7.11 -19.74 -8.55
C GLY A 131 -6.03 -18.71 -8.28
N SER A 132 -4.94 -19.10 -7.63
CA SER A 132 -3.74 -18.24 -7.47
C SER A 132 -2.49 -19.09 -7.22
N GLU A 133 -1.31 -18.64 -7.68
CA GLU A 133 -0.01 -19.19 -7.27
C GLU A 133 0.45 -18.66 -5.88
N ALA A 134 -0.46 -18.11 -5.07
CA ALA A 134 -0.11 -17.53 -3.77
C ALA A 134 0.15 -18.62 -2.71
N PRO A 135 1.22 -18.50 -1.90
CA PRO A 135 1.37 -19.37 -0.74
C PRO A 135 0.17 -19.16 0.21
N ASN A 136 -0.47 -20.27 0.61
CA ASN A 136 -1.63 -20.35 1.51
C ASN A 136 -3.04 -20.33 0.87
N GLU A 137 -3.19 -20.67 -0.42
CA GLU A 137 -4.50 -20.81 -1.11
C GLU A 137 -5.57 -21.50 -0.25
N LYS A 138 -5.25 -22.68 0.28
CA LYS A 138 -6.15 -23.46 1.14
C LYS A 138 -6.58 -22.70 2.40
N GLN A 139 -5.67 -21.97 3.03
CA GLN A 139 -5.98 -21.19 4.23
C GLN A 139 -6.92 -20.02 3.91
N VAL A 140 -6.72 -19.35 2.77
CA VAL A 140 -7.60 -18.27 2.31
C VAL A 140 -8.97 -18.83 1.96
N GLN A 141 -9.02 -19.97 1.27
CA GLN A 141 -10.26 -20.67 0.93
C GLN A 141 -11.04 -21.06 2.20
N ASP A 142 -10.38 -21.68 3.18
CA ASP A 142 -10.99 -22.04 4.46
C ASP A 142 -11.50 -20.79 5.21
N SER A 143 -10.74 -19.69 5.20
CA SER A 143 -11.14 -18.42 5.81
C SER A 143 -12.38 -17.82 5.14
N VAL A 144 -12.44 -17.82 3.80
CA VAL A 144 -13.60 -17.33 3.04
C VAL A 144 -14.83 -18.19 3.36
N LEU A 145 -14.68 -19.51 3.33
CA LEU A 145 -15.77 -20.44 3.64
C LEU A 145 -16.32 -20.21 5.05
N GLN A 146 -15.46 -20.15 6.06
CA GLN A 146 -15.87 -19.91 7.44
C GLN A 146 -16.50 -18.52 7.63
N GLY A 147 -15.96 -17.50 6.96
CA GLY A 147 -16.45 -16.13 7.05
C GLY A 147 -17.82 -15.89 6.39
N LEU A 148 -18.22 -16.73 5.43
CA LEU A 148 -19.51 -16.59 4.72
C LEU A 148 -20.70 -17.26 5.46
N LEU A 149 -20.44 -18.21 6.36
CA LEU A 149 -21.49 -18.95 7.08
C LEU A 149 -22.33 -18.11 8.08
N PRO A 150 -21.75 -17.16 8.83
CA PRO A 150 -22.52 -16.35 9.77
C PRO A 150 -23.62 -15.52 9.10
N ALA A 151 -24.74 -15.34 9.81
CA ALA A 151 -25.85 -14.51 9.33
C ALA A 151 -25.47 -13.03 9.24
N PHE A 152 -26.08 -12.33 8.29
CA PHE A 152 -25.88 -10.89 8.04
C PHE A 152 -27.24 -10.18 7.89
N VAL A 153 -27.23 -8.85 7.83
CA VAL A 153 -28.43 -8.04 7.65
C VAL A 153 -28.22 -7.01 6.55
N VAL A 154 -29.17 -6.93 5.62
CA VAL A 154 -29.22 -5.90 4.57
C VAL A 154 -30.38 -4.98 4.85
N LYS A 155 -30.14 -3.66 4.81
CA LYS A 155 -31.20 -2.66 4.89
C LYS A 155 -31.45 -2.06 3.51
N LEU A 156 -32.69 -2.18 3.04
CA LEU A 156 -33.18 -1.54 1.82
C LEU A 156 -33.93 -0.26 2.18
N GLN A 157 -33.74 0.80 1.40
CA GLN A 157 -34.57 2.00 1.39
C GLN A 157 -35.89 1.73 0.63
N PRO A 158 -36.93 2.58 0.77
CA PRO A 158 -38.24 2.34 0.17
C PRO A 158 -38.29 2.24 -1.35
N ASP A 159 -37.25 2.69 -2.05
CA ASP A 159 -37.09 2.64 -3.51
C ASP A 159 -36.34 1.39 -3.99
N GLY A 160 -35.88 0.52 -3.08
CA GLY A 160 -35.11 -0.70 -3.39
C GLY A 160 -33.59 -0.53 -3.31
N ARG A 161 -33.09 0.68 -3.03
CA ARG A 161 -31.66 0.93 -2.80
C ARG A 161 -31.16 0.23 -1.53
N ILE A 162 -29.99 -0.37 -1.58
CA ILE A 162 -29.31 -0.91 -0.41
C ILE A 162 -28.67 0.26 0.37
N ALA A 163 -29.15 0.50 1.58
CA ALA A 163 -28.58 1.50 2.47
C ALA A 163 -27.32 0.99 3.17
N THR A 164 -27.38 -0.21 3.76
CA THR A 164 -26.29 -0.75 4.58
C THR A 164 -26.26 -2.27 4.56
N LEU A 165 -25.06 -2.81 4.76
CA LEU A 165 -24.80 -4.21 5.10
C LEU A 165 -24.27 -4.29 6.54
N SER A 166 -24.81 -5.20 7.34
CA SER A 166 -24.32 -5.52 8.68
C SER A 166 -23.85 -6.97 8.73
N ALA A 167 -22.60 -7.20 9.10
CA ALA A 167 -22.03 -8.54 9.25
C ALA A 167 -21.32 -8.70 10.61
N PRO A 168 -21.18 -9.90 11.17
CA PRO A 168 -20.47 -10.15 12.44
C PRO A 168 -19.06 -9.60 12.41
N ARG A 169 -18.50 -9.14 13.54
CA ARG A 169 -17.17 -8.49 13.59
C ARG A 169 -16.04 -9.39 13.09
N GLU A 170 -16.25 -10.70 13.18
CA GLU A 170 -15.30 -11.75 12.88
C GLU A 170 -15.27 -12.12 11.38
N THR A 171 -16.21 -11.62 10.57
CA THR A 171 -16.21 -11.85 9.12
C THR A 171 -14.95 -11.24 8.49
N ASP A 172 -14.09 -12.13 7.98
CA ASP A 172 -12.81 -11.82 7.32
C ASP A 172 -12.97 -10.88 6.10
N GLY A 173 -11.90 -10.17 5.74
CA GLY A 173 -11.88 -9.22 4.64
C GLY A 173 -12.27 -9.83 3.29
N PHE A 174 -11.77 -11.04 2.97
CA PHE A 174 -12.10 -11.72 1.72
C PHE A 174 -13.55 -12.22 1.71
N ALA A 175 -14.00 -12.84 2.80
CA ALA A 175 -15.40 -13.26 2.96
C ALA A 175 -16.37 -12.07 2.85
N HIS A 176 -16.02 -10.93 3.47
CA HIS A 176 -16.80 -9.71 3.40
C HIS A 176 -16.83 -9.12 1.99
N ALA A 177 -15.75 -9.22 1.20
CA ALA A 177 -15.73 -8.80 -0.19
C ALA A 177 -16.68 -9.64 -1.07
N VAL A 178 -16.64 -10.97 -0.93
CA VAL A 178 -17.57 -11.88 -1.63
C VAL A 178 -19.02 -11.58 -1.25
N LEU A 179 -19.30 -11.41 0.05
CA LEU A 179 -20.62 -11.08 0.54
C LEU A 179 -21.15 -9.77 -0.06
N ARG A 180 -20.34 -8.70 -0.07
CA ARG A 180 -20.73 -7.41 -0.65
C ARG A 180 -21.01 -7.51 -2.15
N ASN A 181 -20.23 -8.30 -2.88
CA ASN A 181 -20.45 -8.53 -4.32
C ASN A 181 -21.81 -9.19 -4.58
N ILE A 182 -22.10 -10.30 -3.88
CA ILE A 182 -23.38 -11.01 -3.99
C ILE A 182 -24.56 -10.10 -3.60
N VAL A 183 -24.43 -9.36 -2.49
CA VAL A 183 -25.49 -8.46 -2.00
C VAL A 183 -25.72 -7.28 -2.96
N ALA A 184 -24.67 -6.69 -3.52
CA ALA A 184 -24.79 -5.58 -4.47
C ALA A 184 -25.55 -5.98 -5.75
N ALA A 185 -25.41 -7.23 -6.21
CA ALA A 185 -26.12 -7.72 -7.39
C ALA A 185 -27.65 -7.67 -7.23
N LEU A 186 -28.16 -7.82 -6.00
CA LEU A 186 -29.60 -7.77 -5.68
C LEU A 186 -30.21 -6.36 -5.74
N GLN A 187 -29.39 -5.32 -5.86
CA GLN A 187 -29.90 -3.96 -5.86
C GLN A 187 -30.67 -3.65 -7.15
N PHE A 188 -31.94 -3.32 -6.98
CA PHE A 188 -32.84 -2.80 -8.00
C PHE A 188 -33.51 -1.55 -7.46
N VAL A 189 -33.26 -0.40 -8.08
CA VAL A 189 -33.84 0.89 -7.66
C VAL A 189 -34.98 1.26 -8.61
N GLU A 190 -36.21 1.36 -8.09
CA GLU A 190 -37.39 1.72 -8.87
C GLU A 190 -37.30 3.13 -9.45
N PRO A 191 -37.99 3.41 -10.59
CA PRO A 191 -38.03 4.75 -11.15
C PRO A 191 -38.63 5.74 -10.15
N PRO A 192 -38.18 7.01 -10.16
CA PRO A 192 -38.84 8.08 -9.40
C PRO A 192 -40.34 8.11 -9.72
N ARG A 193 -41.19 8.51 -8.77
CA ARG A 193 -42.67 8.47 -8.90
C ARG A 193 -43.24 9.14 -10.16
N ASN A 194 -42.52 10.11 -10.70
CA ASN A 194 -42.94 10.88 -11.88
C ASN A 194 -42.27 10.40 -13.19
N ALA A 195 -41.45 9.34 -13.13
CA ALA A 195 -40.79 8.73 -14.26
C ALA A 195 -41.50 7.44 -14.69
N GLY A 196 -41.51 7.16 -15.99
CA GLY A 196 -42.03 5.90 -16.52
C GLY A 196 -41.06 4.73 -16.28
N TRP A 197 -41.60 3.51 -16.39
CA TRP A 197 -40.83 2.27 -16.26
C TRP A 197 -40.00 1.90 -17.50
N ASN A 198 -40.08 2.70 -18.56
CA ASN A 198 -39.40 2.41 -19.83
C ASN A 198 -37.87 2.57 -19.71
N GLU A 199 -37.41 3.72 -19.22
CA GLU A 199 -36.00 4.02 -19.01
C GLU A 199 -35.84 5.09 -17.93
N TRP A 200 -34.92 4.92 -16.99
CA TRP A 200 -34.60 5.92 -15.97
C TRP A 200 -33.13 5.87 -15.54
N LEU A 201 -32.67 6.95 -14.93
CA LEU A 201 -31.35 7.10 -14.36
C LEU A 201 -31.44 7.23 -12.85
N THR A 202 -30.50 6.62 -12.15
CA THR A 202 -30.37 6.71 -10.70
C THR A 202 -28.90 6.64 -10.31
N GLU A 203 -28.56 7.16 -9.14
CA GLU A 203 -27.28 6.87 -8.49
C GLU A 203 -27.42 5.58 -7.68
N GLU A 204 -26.39 4.78 -7.52
CA GLU A 204 -26.36 3.52 -6.74
C GLU A 204 -24.98 3.34 -6.10
N SER A 205 -24.91 2.49 -5.07
CA SER A 205 -23.63 2.04 -4.50
C SER A 205 -23.51 0.52 -4.56
N ASP A 206 -22.30 0.02 -4.78
CA ASP A 206 -21.98 -1.41 -4.78
C ASP A 206 -20.74 -1.71 -3.92
N HIS A 207 -20.09 -2.86 -4.15
CA HIS A 207 -18.90 -3.27 -3.43
C HIS A 207 -17.63 -2.47 -3.78
N ASN A 208 -17.65 -1.65 -4.83
CA ASN A 208 -16.53 -0.87 -5.33
C ASN A 208 -16.69 0.62 -5.02
N GLY A 209 -17.90 1.16 -5.06
CA GLY A 209 -18.15 2.58 -4.82
C GLY A 209 -19.55 3.03 -5.18
N THR A 210 -19.68 4.30 -5.57
CA THR A 210 -20.94 4.92 -5.99
C THR A 210 -20.89 5.25 -7.48
N PHE A 211 -21.97 4.93 -8.20
CA PHE A 211 -22.03 5.01 -9.65
C PHE A 211 -23.40 5.47 -10.14
N ARG A 212 -23.44 5.96 -11.38
CA ARG A 212 -24.69 6.25 -12.07
C ARG A 212 -25.15 5.03 -12.86
N ALA A 213 -26.35 4.55 -12.55
CA ALA A 213 -27.01 3.44 -13.23
C ALA A 213 -28.05 3.95 -14.21
N ARG A 214 -28.19 3.24 -15.32
CA ARG A 214 -29.31 3.38 -16.26
C ARG A 214 -30.08 2.08 -16.30
N TYR A 215 -31.38 2.16 -16.03
CA TYR A 215 -32.29 1.05 -16.19
C TYR A 215 -33.10 1.24 -17.45
N ARG A 216 -33.32 0.15 -18.18
CA ARG A 216 -34.24 0.07 -19.31
C ARG A 216 -35.09 -1.18 -19.16
N GLN A 217 -36.40 -1.02 -19.29
CA GLN A 217 -37.29 -2.16 -19.39
C GLN A 217 -37.30 -2.67 -20.83
N VAL A 218 -36.86 -3.91 -21.02
CA VAL A 218 -36.82 -4.55 -22.35
C VAL A 218 -38.09 -5.36 -22.62
N GLU A 219 -38.65 -5.98 -21.56
CA GLU A 219 -39.93 -6.68 -21.59
C GLU A 219 -40.66 -6.48 -20.27
N ARG A 220 -41.94 -6.89 -20.18
CA ARG A 220 -42.69 -6.80 -18.92
C ARG A 220 -42.00 -7.63 -17.83
N GLY A 221 -41.50 -6.97 -16.78
CA GLY A 221 -40.76 -7.63 -15.70
C GLY A 221 -39.28 -7.91 -15.97
N VAL A 222 -38.76 -7.57 -17.16
CA VAL A 222 -37.34 -7.77 -17.53
C VAL A 222 -36.65 -6.43 -17.75
N PHE A 223 -35.57 -6.22 -17.02
CA PHE A 223 -34.84 -4.96 -16.98
C PHE A 223 -33.36 -5.18 -17.27
N GLU A 224 -32.78 -4.27 -18.03
CA GLU A 224 -31.34 -4.14 -18.20
C GLU A 224 -30.86 -2.95 -17.38
N LYS A 225 -29.82 -3.17 -16.57
CA LYS A 225 -29.08 -2.15 -15.84
C LYS A 225 -27.69 -2.01 -16.43
N THR A 226 -27.34 -0.80 -16.86
CA THR A 226 -26.00 -0.45 -17.32
C THR A 226 -25.35 0.53 -16.35
N LYS A 227 -24.10 0.27 -15.98
CA LYS A 227 -23.29 1.22 -15.19
C LYS A 227 -22.64 2.23 -16.14
N LEU A 228 -22.96 3.51 -15.97
CA LEU A 228 -22.45 4.57 -16.85
C LEU A 228 -21.08 5.13 -16.40
N GLY A 229 -20.71 4.90 -15.14
CA GLY A 229 -19.45 5.35 -14.55
C GLY A 229 -19.56 5.58 -13.04
N TYR A 230 -18.43 5.51 -12.34
CA TYR A 230 -18.35 5.77 -10.89
C TYR A 230 -18.21 7.28 -10.62
N SER A 231 -19.05 7.80 -9.73
CA SER A 231 -18.84 9.12 -9.09
C SER A 231 -17.85 9.01 -7.93
N PHE A 232 -17.75 7.84 -7.32
CA PHE A 232 -16.77 7.49 -6.29
C PHE A 232 -16.34 6.03 -6.48
N LEU A 233 -15.04 5.76 -6.44
CA LEU A 233 -14.49 4.41 -6.55
C LEU A 233 -13.46 4.22 -5.44
N GLN A 234 -13.73 3.33 -4.47
CA GLN A 234 -12.88 3.16 -3.29
C GLN A 234 -11.45 2.72 -3.66
N MET A 235 -11.33 1.88 -4.70
CA MET A 235 -10.05 1.33 -5.15
C MET A 235 -9.06 2.39 -5.65
N THR A 236 -9.52 3.51 -6.22
CA THR A 236 -8.60 4.57 -6.67
C THR A 236 -7.94 5.29 -5.50
N GLN A 237 -8.60 5.35 -4.34
CA GLN A 237 -8.01 5.87 -3.10
C GLN A 237 -6.98 4.88 -2.54
N ALA A 238 -7.33 3.58 -2.50
CA ALA A 238 -6.45 2.54 -1.98
C ALA A 238 -5.17 2.37 -2.82
N LEU A 239 -5.27 2.53 -4.14
CA LEU A 239 -4.14 2.47 -5.07
C LEU A 239 -3.45 3.83 -5.30
N GLN A 240 -3.84 4.86 -4.54
CA GLN A 240 -3.28 6.22 -4.63
C GLN A 240 -3.22 6.75 -6.07
N VAL A 241 -4.24 6.46 -6.87
CA VAL A 241 -4.31 6.89 -8.26
C VAL A 241 -4.35 8.42 -8.27
N GLY A 242 -3.30 9.04 -8.82
CA GLY A 242 -3.16 10.49 -8.83
C GLY A 242 -4.33 11.18 -9.52
N LYS A 243 -4.69 12.38 -9.07
CA LYS A 243 -5.84 13.16 -9.62
C LYS A 243 -5.76 13.45 -11.12
N ALA A 244 -4.60 13.26 -11.74
CA ALA A 244 -4.36 13.45 -13.17
C ALA A 244 -4.51 12.16 -14.01
N ALA A 245 -4.76 11.00 -13.40
CA ALA A 245 -5.01 9.75 -14.12
C ALA A 245 -6.36 9.81 -14.86
N PRO A 246 -6.48 9.15 -16.04
CA PRO A 246 -7.76 9.09 -16.74
C PRO A 246 -8.80 8.34 -15.89
N PRO A 247 -10.10 8.67 -16.05
CA PRO A 247 -11.16 8.03 -15.28
C PRO A 247 -11.22 6.52 -15.54
N PRO A 248 -11.68 5.73 -14.56
CA PRO A 248 -11.86 4.29 -14.73
C PRO A 248 -12.75 4.00 -15.94
N LYS A 249 -12.35 3.04 -16.78
CA LYS A 249 -13.26 2.49 -17.79
C LYS A 249 -14.09 1.40 -17.13
N VAL A 250 -15.40 1.42 -17.38
CA VAL A 250 -16.35 0.51 -16.76
C VAL A 250 -17.26 -0.05 -17.83
N GLU A 251 -17.29 -1.38 -17.92
CA GLU A 251 -18.22 -2.14 -18.74
C GLU A 251 -19.01 -3.04 -17.81
N ALA A 252 -20.24 -2.64 -17.46
CA ALA A 252 -21.09 -3.45 -16.61
C ALA A 252 -22.53 -3.49 -17.12
N THR A 253 -23.04 -4.71 -17.24
CA THR A 253 -24.40 -5.01 -17.65
C THR A 253 -25.03 -5.99 -16.67
N THR A 254 -26.27 -5.74 -16.30
CA THR A 254 -27.03 -6.63 -15.43
C THR A 254 -28.43 -6.82 -15.98
N THR A 255 -28.83 -8.06 -16.21
CA THR A 255 -30.20 -8.41 -16.58
C THR A 255 -30.95 -8.87 -15.35
N ILE A 256 -32.11 -8.27 -15.09
CA ILE A 256 -32.92 -8.51 -13.89
C ILE A 256 -34.34 -8.89 -14.32
N THR A 257 -34.79 -10.07 -13.92
CA THR A 257 -36.17 -10.51 -14.09
C THR A 257 -36.88 -10.45 -12.74
N ARG A 258 -38.03 -9.79 -12.68
CA ARG A 258 -38.89 -9.70 -11.48
C ARG A 258 -40.34 -9.98 -11.83
N ASN A 259 -41.07 -10.54 -10.86
CA ASN A 259 -42.51 -10.72 -10.99
C ASN A 259 -43.27 -9.40 -10.72
N GLU A 260 -44.59 -9.46 -10.83
CA GLU A 260 -45.47 -8.30 -10.61
C GLU A 260 -45.44 -7.77 -9.17
N ASP A 261 -45.07 -8.62 -8.21
CA ASP A 261 -44.93 -8.27 -6.79
C ASP A 261 -43.58 -7.59 -6.47
N GLY A 262 -42.73 -7.39 -7.48
CA GLY A 262 -41.41 -6.80 -7.32
C GLY A 262 -40.37 -7.76 -6.75
N VAL A 263 -40.66 -9.06 -6.69
CA VAL A 263 -39.69 -10.08 -6.27
C VAL A 263 -38.78 -10.43 -7.44
N ILE A 264 -37.48 -10.30 -7.21
CA ILE A 264 -36.44 -10.70 -8.16
C ILE A 264 -36.46 -12.23 -8.32
N GLN A 265 -36.64 -12.69 -9.55
CA GLN A 265 -36.61 -14.10 -9.93
C GLN A 265 -35.25 -14.52 -10.47
N ARG A 266 -34.58 -13.67 -11.25
CA ARG A 266 -33.28 -13.95 -11.84
C ARG A 266 -32.44 -12.68 -11.98
N ILE A 267 -31.14 -12.80 -11.71
CA ILE A 267 -30.12 -11.77 -11.99
C ILE A 267 -28.97 -12.44 -12.75
N GLU A 268 -28.51 -11.77 -13.80
CA GLU A 268 -27.22 -12.06 -14.45
C GLU A 268 -26.43 -10.77 -14.53
N ALA A 269 -25.39 -10.63 -13.72
CA ALA A 269 -24.52 -9.46 -13.67
C ALA A 269 -23.12 -9.81 -14.16
N ARG A 270 -22.55 -8.95 -15.00
CA ARG A 270 -21.15 -8.99 -15.43
C ARG A 270 -20.57 -7.60 -15.39
N GLU A 271 -19.34 -7.49 -14.90
CA GLU A 271 -18.62 -6.23 -14.81
C GLU A 271 -17.15 -6.44 -15.18
N ARG A 272 -16.60 -5.44 -15.88
CA ARG A 272 -15.17 -5.23 -16.07
C ARG A 272 -14.85 -3.77 -15.74
N ILE A 273 -13.86 -3.57 -14.87
CA ILE A 273 -13.31 -2.26 -14.50
C ILE A 273 -11.84 -2.26 -14.88
N GLU A 274 -11.41 -1.25 -15.63
CA GLU A 274 -10.02 -1.02 -15.99
C GLU A 274 -9.55 0.31 -15.41
N LEU A 275 -8.49 0.25 -14.60
CA LEU A 275 -7.80 1.39 -14.02
C LEU A 275 -6.47 1.60 -14.73
N ALA A 276 -6.26 2.79 -15.27
CA ALA A 276 -4.97 3.18 -15.81
C ALA A 276 -4.01 3.54 -14.66
N LEU A 277 -3.07 2.65 -14.35
CA LEU A 277 -1.94 2.95 -13.46
C LEU A 277 -0.70 3.28 -14.31
N ALA A 278 0.27 3.97 -13.70
CA ALA A 278 1.42 4.55 -14.41
C ALA A 278 2.31 3.52 -15.14
N GLU A 279 2.33 2.25 -14.69
CA GLU A 279 3.13 1.19 -15.31
C GLU A 279 2.30 0.24 -16.19
N LYS A 280 1.13 -0.23 -15.72
CA LYS A 280 0.22 -1.15 -16.43
C LYS A 280 -1.24 -1.00 -15.96
N PRO A 281 -2.25 -1.33 -16.79
CA PRO A 281 -3.64 -1.25 -16.36
C PRO A 281 -3.97 -2.34 -15.34
N PHE A 282 -4.65 -1.96 -14.26
CA PHE A 282 -5.26 -2.91 -13.34
C PHE A 282 -6.68 -3.23 -13.81
N VAL A 283 -6.99 -4.51 -13.93
CA VAL A 283 -8.26 -5.01 -14.42
C VAL A 283 -8.95 -5.82 -13.34
N SER A 284 -10.18 -5.43 -13.01
CA SER A 284 -11.10 -6.23 -12.21
C SER A 284 -12.23 -6.72 -13.10
N SER A 285 -12.55 -8.01 -13.02
CA SER A 285 -13.73 -8.57 -13.66
C SER A 285 -14.53 -9.36 -12.63
N SER A 286 -15.86 -9.29 -12.72
CA SER A 286 -16.75 -10.05 -11.83
C SER A 286 -18.00 -10.51 -12.56
N ASN A 287 -18.55 -11.62 -12.09
CA ASN A 287 -19.85 -12.12 -12.51
C ASN A 287 -20.63 -12.62 -11.30
N VAL A 288 -21.94 -12.39 -11.32
CA VAL A 288 -22.87 -12.93 -10.32
C VAL A 288 -24.15 -13.35 -11.02
N THR A 289 -24.57 -14.60 -10.80
CA THR A 289 -25.88 -15.10 -11.20
C THR A 289 -26.67 -15.45 -9.95
N LEU A 290 -27.91 -14.97 -9.86
CA LEU A 290 -28.86 -15.37 -8.83
C LEU A 290 -30.11 -15.92 -9.49
N GLN A 291 -30.58 -17.08 -9.02
CA GLN A 291 -31.83 -17.69 -9.48
C GLN A 291 -32.70 -18.04 -8.28
N LEU A 292 -33.90 -17.46 -8.21
CA LEU A 292 -34.87 -17.78 -7.17
C LEU A 292 -35.29 -19.25 -7.32
N SER A 293 -35.10 -20.02 -6.25
CA SER A 293 -35.43 -21.44 -6.19
C SER A 293 -36.69 -21.71 -5.38
N ALA A 294 -36.94 -20.93 -4.31
CA ALA A 294 -38.13 -21.10 -3.47
C ALA A 294 -38.49 -19.80 -2.73
N VAL A 295 -39.78 -19.70 -2.38
CA VAL A 295 -40.33 -18.70 -1.44
C VAL A 295 -41.12 -19.45 -0.39
N GLN A 296 -40.83 -19.19 0.89
CA GLN A 296 -41.47 -19.87 2.01
C GLN A 296 -41.74 -18.93 3.17
N LYS A 297 -42.62 -19.33 4.10
CA LYS A 297 -42.91 -18.57 5.32
C LYS A 297 -42.24 -19.24 6.51
N ARG A 298 -41.46 -18.48 7.28
CA ARG A 298 -40.70 -18.99 8.41
C ARG A 298 -40.79 -18.05 9.60
N THR A 299 -40.80 -18.62 10.80
CA THR A 299 -40.63 -17.82 12.03
C THR A 299 -39.16 -17.44 12.15
N LEU A 300 -38.87 -16.15 12.17
CA LEU A 300 -37.50 -15.65 12.21
C LEU A 300 -37.04 -15.42 13.65
N THR A 301 -35.81 -15.84 13.92
CA THR A 301 -35.06 -15.30 15.06
C THR A 301 -34.43 -14.00 14.60
N GLN A 302 -34.71 -12.88 15.26
CA GLN A 302 -34.14 -11.60 14.86
C GLN A 302 -32.61 -11.63 15.03
N PRO A 303 -31.84 -11.23 14.02
CA PRO A 303 -30.38 -11.14 14.13
C PRO A 303 -30.00 -10.05 15.14
N ASP A 304 -29.04 -10.36 16.03
CA ASP A 304 -28.51 -9.39 16.98
C ASP A 304 -27.52 -8.44 16.28
N ILE A 305 -28.06 -7.36 15.71
CA ILE A 305 -27.29 -6.35 14.97
C ILE A 305 -26.25 -5.66 15.88
N SER A 306 -26.44 -5.64 17.21
CA SER A 306 -25.51 -4.98 18.13
C SER A 306 -24.10 -5.59 18.14
N ARG A 307 -23.98 -6.85 17.73
CA ARG A 307 -22.71 -7.58 17.59
C ARG A 307 -22.10 -7.48 16.20
N MET A 308 -22.78 -6.81 15.26
CA MET A 308 -22.35 -6.66 13.89
C MET A 308 -21.68 -5.30 13.65
N ILE A 309 -20.91 -5.21 12.58
CA ILE A 309 -20.43 -3.94 12.02
C ILE A 309 -21.33 -3.61 10.84
N THR A 310 -22.01 -2.46 10.92
CA THR A 310 -22.87 -1.91 9.88
C THR A 310 -22.09 -0.89 9.05
N SER A 311 -22.10 -1.02 7.74
CA SER A 311 -21.44 -0.10 6.81
C SER A 311 -22.17 0.03 5.48
N GLU A 312 -21.79 1.03 4.70
CA GLU A 312 -22.16 1.09 3.27
C GLU A 312 -21.49 -0.05 2.49
N LEU A 313 -22.05 -0.39 1.32
CA LEU A 313 -21.62 -1.57 0.56
C LEU A 313 -20.18 -1.49 0.04
N TYR A 314 -19.63 -0.29 -0.19
CA TYR A 314 -18.27 -0.16 -0.68
C TYR A 314 -17.24 -0.17 0.46
N VAL A 315 -17.63 -0.18 1.73
CA VAL A 315 -16.64 -0.16 2.84
C VAL A 315 -16.05 -1.56 3.03
N ALA A 316 -14.77 -1.72 2.65
CA ALA A 316 -14.01 -2.95 2.88
C ALA A 316 -13.65 -3.18 4.36
N ARG A 317 -13.39 -4.44 4.73
CA ARG A 317 -12.85 -4.82 6.06
C ARG A 317 -11.38 -5.19 5.93
N SER A 318 -10.59 -4.88 6.96
CA SER A 318 -9.14 -5.10 6.95
C SER A 318 -8.73 -6.49 7.48
N ALA A 319 -8.03 -7.29 6.68
CA ALA A 319 -7.29 -8.51 7.06
C ALA A 319 -6.11 -8.23 8.04
N SER A 320 -5.85 -6.96 8.35
CA SER A 320 -4.75 -6.50 9.21
C SER A 320 -4.88 -6.94 10.68
N ALA A 321 -6.09 -7.09 11.22
CA ALA A 321 -6.29 -7.47 12.61
C ALA A 321 -5.78 -8.89 12.91
N GLN A 322 -6.06 -9.84 12.00
CA GLN A 322 -5.56 -11.21 12.12
C GLN A 322 -4.05 -11.30 11.88
N MET A 323 -3.53 -10.57 10.88
CA MET A 323 -2.09 -10.49 10.65
C MET A 323 -1.34 -9.86 11.83
N ALA A 324 -1.92 -8.84 12.48
CA ALA A 324 -1.36 -8.24 13.69
C ALA A 324 -1.37 -9.23 14.87
N GLN A 325 -2.45 -10.00 15.06
CA GLN A 325 -2.52 -11.05 16.06
C GLN A 325 -1.49 -12.17 15.81
N GLN A 326 -1.32 -12.61 14.55
CA GLN A 326 -0.31 -13.59 14.18
C GLN A 326 1.12 -13.07 14.41
N ARG A 327 1.38 -11.80 14.08
CA ARG A 327 2.66 -11.14 14.36
C ARG A 327 2.97 -11.13 15.85
N LEU A 328 1.97 -10.80 16.69
CA LEU A 328 2.10 -10.82 18.14
C LEU A 328 2.34 -12.23 18.68
N ALA A 329 1.62 -13.24 18.15
CA ALA A 329 1.80 -14.64 18.52
C ALA A 329 3.22 -15.15 18.17
N ARG A 330 3.75 -14.80 16.99
CA ARG A 330 5.13 -15.14 16.59
C ARG A 330 6.16 -14.50 17.52
N LYS A 331 5.98 -13.23 17.89
CA LYS A 331 6.88 -12.55 18.85
C LYS A 331 6.85 -13.22 20.23
N ARG A 332 5.66 -13.58 20.72
CA ARG A 332 5.53 -14.33 21.99
C ARG A 332 6.22 -15.70 21.93
N ALA A 333 6.08 -16.42 20.81
CA ALA A 333 6.75 -17.70 20.62
C ALA A 333 8.29 -17.55 20.55
N LEU A 334 8.78 -16.48 19.93
CA LEU A 334 10.22 -16.19 19.82
C LEU A 334 10.85 -15.85 21.19
N VAL A 335 10.15 -15.06 22.00
CA VAL A 335 10.62 -14.71 23.36
C VAL A 335 10.51 -15.91 24.31
N GLY A 336 9.40 -16.65 24.25
CA GLY A 336 9.08 -17.69 25.22
C GLY A 336 8.87 -17.10 26.62
N ASP A 337 9.35 -17.80 27.65
CA ASP A 337 9.32 -17.34 29.05
C ASP A 337 10.54 -16.48 29.44
N ALA A 338 11.35 -16.06 28.46
CA ALA A 338 12.57 -15.32 28.73
C ALA A 338 12.29 -13.90 29.21
N SER A 339 12.98 -13.52 30.29
CA SER A 339 13.10 -12.14 30.75
C SER A 339 14.28 -11.43 30.08
N PHE A 340 14.32 -10.11 30.15
CA PHE A 340 15.50 -9.36 29.67
C PHE A 340 16.78 -9.81 30.37
N ALA A 341 16.74 -10.01 31.70
CA ALA A 341 17.89 -10.46 32.49
C ALA A 341 18.42 -11.83 32.00
N SER A 342 17.53 -12.79 31.73
CA SER A 342 17.95 -14.08 31.18
C SER A 342 18.56 -13.97 29.79
N LEU A 343 18.01 -13.12 28.91
CA LEU A 343 18.58 -12.91 27.58
C LEU A 343 19.94 -12.19 27.64
N ALA A 344 20.12 -11.26 28.58
CA ALA A 344 21.40 -10.58 28.80
C ALA A 344 22.47 -11.55 29.33
N ASP A 345 22.11 -12.44 30.25
CA ASP A 345 22.98 -13.50 30.74
C ASP A 345 23.37 -14.50 29.62
N ASP A 346 22.41 -14.87 28.78
CA ASP A 346 22.66 -15.73 27.61
C ASP A 346 23.63 -15.05 26.64
N LEU A 347 23.45 -13.76 26.36
CA LEU A 347 24.34 -12.97 25.53
C LEU A 347 25.77 -12.90 26.10
N ALA A 348 25.90 -12.69 27.41
CA ALA A 348 27.19 -12.57 28.08
C ALA A 348 28.00 -13.88 28.08
N LYS A 349 27.32 -15.04 28.02
CA LYS A 349 27.94 -16.37 27.93
C LYS A 349 28.44 -16.72 26.52
N LEU A 350 27.91 -16.06 25.49
CA LEU A 350 28.30 -16.33 24.10
C LEU A 350 29.69 -15.75 23.78
N PRO A 351 30.62 -16.55 23.22
CA PRO A 351 31.93 -16.06 22.81
C PRO A 351 31.82 -14.92 21.80
N ARG A 352 32.75 -13.96 21.89
CA ARG A 352 32.82 -12.77 21.02
C ARG A 352 33.59 -13.05 19.72
N SER A 353 33.31 -14.19 19.09
CA SER A 353 33.95 -14.61 17.83
C SER A 353 32.96 -14.56 16.66
N ASN A 354 33.47 -14.41 15.43
CA ASN A 354 32.64 -14.43 14.23
C ASN A 354 31.85 -15.73 14.06
N GLU A 355 32.36 -16.86 14.58
CA GLU A 355 31.68 -18.15 14.57
C GLU A 355 30.37 -18.16 15.37
N ASN A 356 30.24 -17.26 16.37
CA ASN A 356 29.05 -17.14 17.21
C ASN A 356 28.14 -15.97 16.80
N ARG A 357 28.39 -15.36 15.63
CA ARG A 357 27.61 -14.22 15.16
C ARG A 357 26.12 -14.54 15.07
N ASP A 358 25.77 -15.71 14.53
CA ASP A 358 24.37 -16.11 14.34
C ASP A 358 23.66 -16.31 15.69
N ALA A 359 24.33 -16.93 16.66
CA ALA A 359 23.78 -17.10 18.02
C ALA A 359 23.54 -15.75 18.71
N ARG A 360 24.46 -14.79 18.54
CA ARG A 360 24.28 -13.43 19.10
C ARG A 360 23.15 -12.67 18.39
N LEU A 361 22.96 -12.87 17.08
CA LEU A 361 21.84 -12.30 16.31
C LEU A 361 20.49 -12.90 16.72
N ASP A 362 20.45 -14.19 17.07
CA ASP A 362 19.24 -14.82 17.62
C ASP A 362 18.83 -14.18 18.96
N VAL A 363 19.77 -14.03 19.89
CA VAL A 363 19.52 -13.34 21.17
C VAL A 363 19.08 -11.89 20.94
N MET A 364 19.71 -11.18 20.00
CA MET A 364 19.32 -9.83 19.61
C MET A 364 17.87 -9.77 19.11
N SER A 365 17.47 -10.71 18.24
CA SER A 365 16.11 -10.80 17.68
C SER A 365 15.07 -11.09 18.78
N ARG A 366 15.41 -11.93 19.75
CA ARG A 366 14.58 -12.22 20.93
C ARG A 366 14.44 -11.00 21.84
N MET A 367 15.53 -10.25 22.06
CA MET A 367 15.48 -8.99 22.81
C MET A 367 14.61 -7.95 22.12
N ALA A 368 14.74 -7.77 20.80
CA ALA A 368 13.91 -6.84 20.03
C ALA A 368 12.42 -7.18 20.15
N ALA A 369 12.06 -8.46 20.02
CA ALA A 369 10.70 -8.91 20.21
C ALA A 369 10.19 -8.69 21.65
N LEU A 370 11.04 -8.86 22.66
CA LEU A 370 10.70 -8.59 24.06
C LEU A 370 10.46 -7.09 24.31
N PHE A 371 11.28 -6.20 23.75
CA PHE A 371 11.11 -4.75 23.88
C PHE A 371 9.75 -4.26 23.35
N GLU A 372 9.27 -4.87 22.27
CA GLU A 372 7.94 -4.57 21.72
C GLU A 372 6.78 -5.17 22.52
N LEU A 373 7.00 -6.30 23.19
CA LEU A 373 5.99 -6.96 24.03
C LEU A 373 5.89 -6.35 25.43
N ASP A 374 7.01 -5.88 25.98
CA ASP A 374 7.11 -5.29 27.32
C ASP A 374 8.04 -4.08 27.31
N PRO A 375 7.51 -2.85 27.17
CA PRO A 375 8.31 -1.62 27.19
C PRO A 375 9.17 -1.42 28.45
N ARG A 376 8.85 -2.06 29.59
CA ARG A 376 9.67 -1.96 30.82
C ARG A 376 11.04 -2.62 30.65
N SER A 377 11.15 -3.58 29.74
CA SER A 377 12.41 -4.24 29.42
C SER A 377 13.40 -3.31 28.71
N VAL A 378 12.92 -2.26 28.02
CA VAL A 378 13.76 -1.21 27.42
C VAL A 378 14.54 -0.45 28.49
N ALA A 379 13.88 -0.05 29.58
CA ALA A 379 14.54 0.66 30.68
C ALA A 379 15.62 -0.21 31.36
N SER A 380 15.38 -1.53 31.46
CA SER A 380 16.37 -2.48 31.96
C SER A 380 17.57 -2.59 31.03
N ALA A 381 17.33 -2.61 29.71
CA ALA A 381 18.38 -2.62 28.71
C ALA A 381 19.25 -1.36 28.75
N SER A 382 18.65 -0.18 28.90
CA SER A 382 19.41 1.08 29.03
C SER A 382 20.36 1.08 30.22
N LEU A 383 19.99 0.46 31.34
CA LEU A 383 20.85 0.33 32.51
C LEU A 383 21.97 -0.69 32.28
N GLU A 384 21.67 -1.80 31.61
CA GLU A 384 22.64 -2.87 31.36
C GLU A 384 23.68 -2.44 30.31
N ILE A 385 23.28 -1.73 29.25
CA ILE A 385 24.17 -1.19 28.22
C ILE A 385 25.29 -0.32 28.83
N ARG A 386 25.02 0.37 29.94
CA ARG A 386 25.98 1.22 30.66
C ARG A 386 27.10 0.42 31.34
N ARG A 387 26.88 -0.86 31.60
CA ARG A 387 27.76 -1.73 32.40
C ARG A 387 28.34 -2.89 31.58
N ALA A 388 27.68 -3.23 30.48
CA ALA A 388 28.06 -4.32 29.60
C ALA A 388 29.38 -4.05 28.86
N SER A 389 29.97 -5.10 28.30
CA SER A 389 31.10 -4.95 27.38
C SER A 389 30.67 -4.24 26.09
N ALA A 390 31.61 -3.63 25.36
CA ALA A 390 31.29 -2.90 24.13
C ALA A 390 30.55 -3.77 23.09
N ASP A 391 30.88 -5.06 22.99
CA ASP A 391 30.23 -5.96 22.02
C ASP A 391 28.81 -6.36 22.45
N ASP A 392 28.60 -6.56 23.75
CA ASP A 392 27.27 -6.84 24.31
C ASP A 392 26.39 -5.59 24.21
N ALA A 393 26.95 -4.41 24.53
CA ALA A 393 26.30 -3.12 24.35
C ALA A 393 25.89 -2.87 22.90
N ARG A 394 26.77 -3.11 21.92
CA ARG A 394 26.43 -3.01 20.48
C ARG A 394 25.29 -3.95 20.08
N THR A 395 25.27 -5.17 20.62
CA THR A 395 24.20 -6.13 20.35
C THR A 395 22.87 -5.63 20.90
N MET A 396 22.86 -5.10 22.13
CA MET A 396 21.66 -4.53 22.74
C MET A 396 21.18 -3.24 22.04
N LEU A 397 22.11 -2.38 21.59
CA LEU A 397 21.79 -1.21 20.75
C LEU A 397 21.12 -1.64 19.43
N GLY A 398 21.60 -2.73 18.81
CA GLY A 398 20.96 -3.34 17.64
C GLY A 398 19.54 -3.81 17.94
N ALA A 399 19.33 -4.50 19.07
CA ALA A 399 17.99 -4.93 19.49
C ALA A 399 17.02 -3.75 19.74
N LEU A 400 17.49 -2.64 20.33
CA LEU A 400 16.69 -1.42 20.49
C LEU A 400 16.30 -0.82 19.12
N SER A 401 17.23 -0.82 18.17
CA SER A 401 16.97 -0.36 16.80
C SER A 401 15.92 -1.22 16.09
N ASP A 402 16.04 -2.55 16.19
CA ASP A 402 15.12 -3.51 15.55
C ASP A 402 13.72 -3.50 16.16
N ALA A 403 13.58 -3.18 17.46
CA ALA A 403 12.29 -3.06 18.12
C ALA A 403 11.46 -1.87 17.60
N ARG A 404 12.11 -0.80 17.12
CA ARG A 404 11.54 0.39 16.45
C ARG A 404 10.53 1.23 17.24
N GLY A 405 9.99 0.74 18.35
CA GLY A 405 8.97 1.43 19.15
C GLY A 405 9.48 2.75 19.76
N PRO A 406 8.58 3.70 20.09
CA PRO A 406 8.97 5.01 20.61
C PRO A 406 9.88 4.95 21.85
N ASP A 407 9.64 4.01 22.75
CA ASP A 407 10.45 3.85 23.96
C ASP A 407 11.88 3.35 23.64
N ALA A 408 12.01 2.42 22.68
CA ALA A 408 13.31 1.92 22.24
C ALA A 408 14.11 3.00 21.50
N GLN A 409 13.45 3.81 20.67
CA GLN A 409 14.08 4.96 20.02
C GLN A 409 14.53 6.02 21.03
N ARG A 410 13.70 6.32 22.04
CA ARG A 410 14.06 7.26 23.11
C ARG A 410 15.27 6.78 23.90
N ALA A 411 15.28 5.51 24.30
CA ALA A 411 16.44 4.90 24.96
C ALA A 411 17.70 5.00 24.10
N LEU A 412 17.61 4.70 22.81
CA LEU A 412 18.72 4.81 21.87
C LEU A 412 19.22 6.27 21.74
N ALA A 413 18.30 7.24 21.70
CA ALA A 413 18.60 8.67 21.64
C ALA A 413 19.22 9.24 22.93
N GLU A 414 18.84 8.73 24.09
CA GLU A 414 19.48 9.05 25.37
C GLU A 414 20.91 8.51 25.40
N LEU A 415 21.10 7.24 25.06
CA LEU A 415 22.42 6.59 25.03
C LEU A 415 23.37 7.27 24.04
N ALA A 416 22.87 7.70 22.88
CA ALA A 416 23.68 8.38 21.88
C ALA A 416 24.21 9.76 22.36
N ARG A 417 23.45 10.45 23.21
CA ARG A 417 23.79 11.79 23.72
C ARG A 417 24.50 11.78 25.07
N ASP A 418 24.64 10.61 25.69
CA ASP A 418 25.19 10.52 27.02
C ASP A 418 26.74 10.59 26.99
N PRO A 419 27.34 11.65 27.55
CA PRO A 419 28.79 11.86 27.49
C PRO A 419 29.58 10.88 28.37
N SER A 420 28.93 10.10 29.23
CA SER A 420 29.59 9.05 30.01
C SER A 420 29.94 7.81 29.19
N PHE A 421 29.39 7.69 27.98
CA PHE A 421 29.70 6.60 27.06
C PHE A 421 30.88 6.90 26.14
N ASP A 422 31.59 5.83 25.78
CA ASP A 422 32.61 5.88 24.74
C ASP A 422 32.05 6.40 23.41
N ALA A 423 32.84 7.25 22.73
CA ALA A 423 32.44 7.88 21.48
C ALA A 423 32.06 6.86 20.39
N GLY A 424 32.70 5.68 20.37
CA GLY A 424 32.36 4.61 19.43
C GLY A 424 30.96 4.01 19.65
N LEU A 425 30.54 3.86 20.90
CA LEU A 425 29.17 3.42 21.23
C LEU A 425 28.14 4.50 20.93
N ARG A 426 28.44 5.76 21.27
CA ARG A 426 27.59 6.91 20.92
C ARG A 426 27.40 7.00 19.40
N ASN A 427 28.48 6.87 18.63
CA ASN A 427 28.43 6.84 17.17
C ASN A 427 27.59 5.67 16.65
N THR A 428 27.74 4.48 17.22
CA THR A 428 26.91 3.32 16.87
C THR A 428 25.43 3.62 17.08
N ALA A 429 25.07 4.19 18.23
CA ALA A 429 23.69 4.57 18.52
C ALA A 429 23.16 5.63 17.54
N MET A 430 23.96 6.65 17.20
CA MET A 430 23.60 7.64 16.18
C MET A 430 23.39 7.02 14.80
N THR A 431 24.26 6.08 14.38
CA THR A 431 24.07 5.34 13.13
C THR A 431 22.74 4.59 13.13
N GLN A 432 22.42 3.89 14.23
CA GLN A 432 21.17 3.14 14.38
C GLN A 432 19.94 4.08 14.29
N LEU A 433 19.94 5.21 15.00
CA LEU A 433 18.89 6.25 14.88
C LEU A 433 18.76 6.75 13.43
N GLY A 434 19.91 6.96 12.80
CA GLY A 434 20.07 7.34 11.41
C GLY A 434 19.72 6.25 10.40
N THR A 435 19.34 5.02 10.82
CA THR A 435 18.85 3.91 9.96
C THR A 435 17.44 3.40 10.28
N LEU A 436 16.80 3.87 11.36
CA LEU A 436 15.45 3.48 11.78
C LEU A 436 14.37 3.70 10.70
N GLU A 437 13.60 2.68 10.33
CA GLU A 437 12.57 2.78 9.29
C GLU A 437 11.51 3.85 9.59
N GLU A 438 11.05 3.98 10.84
CA GLU A 438 10.01 4.94 11.27
C GLU A 438 10.55 5.86 12.39
N PRO A 439 11.44 6.81 12.09
CA PRO A 439 12.03 7.67 13.11
C PRO A 439 10.98 8.64 13.67
N THR A 440 10.91 8.76 14.99
CA THR A 440 10.01 9.71 15.65
C THR A 440 10.51 11.16 15.58
N ALA A 441 9.64 12.13 15.82
CA ALA A 441 10.03 13.53 15.98
C ALA A 441 11.04 13.73 17.13
N GLU A 442 10.93 12.94 18.21
CA GLU A 442 11.88 12.95 19.32
C GLU A 442 13.27 12.46 18.88
N THR A 443 13.33 11.43 18.03
CA THR A 443 14.56 10.94 17.39
C THR A 443 15.21 12.03 16.53
N LEU A 444 14.44 12.70 15.67
CA LEU A 444 14.94 13.81 14.85
C LEU A 444 15.49 14.94 15.72
N ASN A 445 14.77 15.35 16.76
CA ASN A 445 15.21 16.42 17.66
C ASN A 445 16.49 16.04 18.45
N SER A 446 16.61 14.77 18.83
CA SER A 446 17.82 14.26 19.51
C SER A 446 19.03 14.28 18.58
N LEU A 447 18.87 13.85 17.32
CA LEU A 447 19.91 13.94 16.29
C LEU A 447 20.30 15.40 16.01
N ARG A 448 19.32 16.31 15.87
CA ARG A 448 19.56 17.75 15.72
C ARG A 448 20.40 18.30 16.85
N THR A 449 20.05 17.99 18.10
CA THR A 449 20.80 18.42 19.28
C THR A 449 22.25 17.94 19.23
N ALA A 450 22.47 16.69 18.82
CA ALA A 450 23.80 16.09 18.74
C ALA A 450 24.67 16.62 17.60
N THR A 451 24.11 17.35 16.62
CA THR A 451 24.94 18.06 15.62
C THR A 451 25.83 19.13 16.26
N GLY A 452 25.51 19.58 17.48
CA GLY A 452 26.29 20.51 18.29
C GLY A 452 27.10 19.87 19.42
N ASP A 453 27.30 18.55 19.42
CA ASP A 453 28.07 17.83 20.46
C ASP A 453 29.51 18.36 20.62
N GLN A 454 30.15 18.18 21.78
CA GLN A 454 31.55 18.61 21.95
C GLN A 454 32.53 17.69 21.20
N ASP A 455 32.18 16.42 21.03
CA ASP A 455 32.99 15.46 20.27
C ASP A 455 32.78 15.64 18.76
N PRO A 456 33.84 15.96 17.98
CA PRO A 456 33.73 16.14 16.53
C PRO A 456 33.24 14.92 15.76
N GLN A 457 33.58 13.71 16.21
CA GLN A 457 33.13 12.47 15.56
C GLN A 457 31.63 12.28 15.78
N VAL A 458 31.14 12.56 16.99
CA VAL A 458 29.71 12.49 17.30
C VAL A 458 28.93 13.55 16.53
N ARG A 459 29.43 14.79 16.44
CA ARG A 459 28.80 15.83 15.60
C ARG A 459 28.67 15.39 14.14
N ALA A 460 29.75 14.86 13.57
CA ALA A 460 29.74 14.40 12.17
C ALA A 460 28.75 13.25 11.97
N GLN A 461 28.76 12.26 12.85
CA GLN A 461 27.86 11.11 12.77
C GLN A 461 26.39 11.51 12.96
N ALA A 462 26.09 12.42 13.89
CA ALA A 462 24.75 12.96 14.10
C ALA A 462 24.24 13.72 12.87
N THR A 463 25.09 14.52 12.23
CA THR A 463 24.75 15.26 11.01
C THR A 463 24.39 14.32 9.85
N LEU A 464 25.17 13.25 9.63
CA LEU A 464 24.85 12.24 8.60
C LEU A 464 23.57 11.45 8.94
N ALA A 465 23.43 11.05 10.21
CA ALA A 465 22.27 10.32 10.70
C ALA A 465 20.99 11.13 10.59
N LEU A 466 21.05 12.45 10.84
CA LEU A 466 19.93 13.37 10.71
C LEU A 466 19.38 13.38 9.27
N GLY A 467 20.27 13.45 8.28
CA GLY A 467 19.86 13.35 6.87
C GLY A 467 19.14 12.03 6.56
N GLY A 468 19.71 10.90 7.00
CA GLY A 468 19.07 9.59 6.82
C GLY A 468 17.70 9.46 7.50
N ALA A 469 17.57 10.02 8.71
CA ALA A 469 16.32 10.02 9.47
C ALA A 469 15.23 10.88 8.80
N VAL A 470 15.59 12.06 8.27
CA VAL A 470 14.65 12.90 7.51
C VAL A 470 14.05 12.12 6.34
N ARG A 471 14.89 11.48 5.51
CA ARG A 471 14.40 10.74 4.33
C ARG A 471 13.40 9.65 4.68
N ARG A 472 13.65 8.90 5.76
CA ARG A 472 12.76 7.82 6.17
C ARG A 472 11.47 8.33 6.83
N SER A 473 11.55 9.41 7.61
CA SER A 473 10.36 10.09 8.12
C SER A 473 9.46 10.58 6.97
N ASP A 474 10.04 11.27 6.00
CA ASP A 474 9.31 11.84 4.87
C ASP A 474 8.75 10.75 3.94
N ALA A 475 9.47 9.64 3.75
CA ALA A 475 8.98 8.50 2.98
C ALA A 475 7.72 7.86 3.59
N ASN A 476 7.58 7.90 4.93
CA ASN A 476 6.44 7.28 5.63
C ASN A 476 5.28 8.25 5.87
N THR A 477 5.58 9.51 6.18
CA THR A 477 4.59 10.48 6.68
C THR A 477 4.49 11.77 5.86
N GLY A 478 5.34 11.93 4.84
CA GLY A 478 5.56 13.21 4.17
C GLY A 478 6.34 14.21 5.04
N PRO A 479 6.64 15.41 4.51
CA PRO A 479 7.30 16.47 5.27
C PRO A 479 6.53 16.86 6.54
N THR A 480 7.25 16.99 7.65
CA THR A 480 6.73 17.42 8.95
C THR A 480 7.53 18.62 9.45
N ASP A 481 7.01 19.35 10.44
CA ASP A 481 7.74 20.45 11.09
C ASP A 481 9.13 20.00 11.57
N ALA A 482 9.23 18.78 12.12
CA ALA A 482 10.50 18.23 12.61
C ALA A 482 11.51 17.94 11.48
N THR A 483 11.04 17.47 10.32
CA THR A 483 11.93 17.23 9.17
C THR A 483 12.31 18.53 8.46
N GLN A 484 11.39 19.48 8.38
CA GLN A 484 11.68 20.83 7.87
C GLN A 484 12.71 21.56 8.73
N ASP A 485 12.55 21.50 10.05
CA ASP A 485 13.53 22.02 11.01
C ASP A 485 14.92 21.39 10.82
N ALA A 486 14.96 20.05 10.67
CA ALA A 486 16.20 19.31 10.45
C ALA A 486 16.90 19.73 9.15
N ILE A 487 16.15 19.84 8.04
CA ILE A 487 16.69 20.34 6.76
C ILE A 487 17.16 21.79 6.90
N GLY A 488 16.41 22.63 7.62
CA GLY A 488 16.79 24.01 7.92
C GLY A 488 18.14 24.10 8.63
N ASP A 489 18.37 23.23 9.61
CA ASP A 489 19.64 23.15 10.34
C ASP A 489 20.78 22.63 9.44
N LEU A 490 20.55 21.62 8.60
CA LEU A 490 21.55 21.15 7.62
C LEU A 490 21.93 22.24 6.60
N ASN A 491 20.93 22.98 6.10
CA ASN A 491 21.14 24.11 5.19
C ASN A 491 21.96 25.22 5.86
N ARG A 492 21.65 25.56 7.12
CA ARG A 492 22.41 26.55 7.89
C ARG A 492 23.84 26.07 8.14
N GLY A 493 24.02 24.79 8.48
CA GLY A 493 25.32 24.17 8.67
C GLY A 493 26.19 24.25 7.41
N TYR A 494 25.63 23.91 6.24
CA TYR A 494 26.32 24.06 4.97
C TYR A 494 26.72 25.52 4.68
N ALA A 495 25.84 26.49 4.95
CA ALA A 495 26.13 27.91 4.74
C ALA A 495 27.26 28.44 5.64
N LEU A 496 27.47 27.84 6.80
CA LEU A 496 28.52 28.21 7.75
C LEU A 496 29.82 27.41 7.54
N ALA A 497 29.78 26.31 6.80
CA ALA A 497 30.94 25.45 6.56
C ALA A 497 32.08 26.19 5.86
N GLN A 498 33.27 26.17 6.46
CA GLN A 498 34.45 26.87 5.93
C GLN A 498 35.46 25.90 5.31
N THR A 499 35.57 24.71 5.88
CA THR A 499 36.52 23.69 5.42
C THR A 499 35.89 22.78 4.36
N ARG A 500 36.74 22.13 3.57
CA ARG A 500 36.32 21.10 2.60
C ARG A 500 35.54 19.97 3.30
N ASP A 501 36.04 19.49 4.43
CA ASP A 501 35.44 18.36 5.14
C ASP A 501 34.07 18.72 5.74
N GLU A 502 33.92 19.94 6.27
CA GLU A 502 32.61 20.44 6.74
C GLU A 502 31.62 20.57 5.57
N LYS A 503 32.04 21.16 4.45
CA LYS A 503 31.19 21.28 3.26
C LYS A 503 30.74 19.91 2.78
N GLN A 504 31.67 18.96 2.69
CA GLN A 504 31.36 17.60 2.27
C GLN A 504 30.39 16.92 3.24
N LEU A 505 30.60 17.04 4.55
CA LEU A 505 29.72 16.49 5.58
C LEU A 505 28.26 16.96 5.40
N TYR A 506 28.04 18.26 5.24
CA TYR A 506 26.68 18.79 5.09
C TYR A 506 26.07 18.46 3.72
N VAL A 507 26.88 18.43 2.65
CA VAL A 507 26.43 17.97 1.33
C VAL A 507 25.96 16.52 1.39
N ASP A 508 26.75 15.63 2.00
CA ASP A 508 26.41 14.22 2.15
C ASP A 508 25.16 14.04 3.03
N ALA A 509 25.00 14.82 4.09
CA ALA A 509 23.80 14.82 4.93
C ALA A 509 22.54 15.28 4.17
N LEU A 510 22.63 16.38 3.40
CA LEU A 510 21.54 16.84 2.53
C LEU A 510 21.19 15.80 1.47
N GLY A 511 22.20 15.14 0.89
CA GLY A 511 22.02 14.04 -0.06
C GLY A 511 21.36 12.81 0.54
N ASN A 512 21.68 12.47 1.79
CA ASN A 512 21.02 11.39 2.52
C ASN A 512 19.56 11.71 2.84
N ALA A 513 19.23 12.99 3.03
CA ALA A 513 17.86 13.46 3.24
C ALA A 513 17.02 13.42 1.97
N GLY A 514 17.60 13.74 0.81
CA GLY A 514 16.89 13.70 -0.47
C GLY A 514 15.72 14.68 -0.57
N SER A 515 15.67 15.69 0.30
CA SER A 515 14.61 16.69 0.31
C SER A 515 14.85 17.79 -0.73
N ALA A 516 13.79 18.20 -1.43
CA ALA A 516 13.82 19.34 -2.36
C ALA A 516 14.21 20.65 -1.65
N ASP A 517 13.93 20.79 -0.35
CA ASP A 517 14.30 21.96 0.44
C ASP A 517 15.83 22.09 0.64
N GLY A 518 16.59 21.02 0.41
CA GLY A 518 18.06 21.04 0.37
C GLY A 518 18.65 21.49 -0.97
N LEU A 519 17.84 21.58 -2.03
CA LEU A 519 18.32 21.74 -3.40
C LEU A 519 19.08 23.06 -3.61
N ALA A 520 18.66 24.15 -2.96
CA ALA A 520 19.36 25.44 -3.08
C ALA A 520 20.80 25.38 -2.55
N SER A 521 21.04 24.66 -1.45
CA SER A 521 22.39 24.44 -0.90
C SER A 521 23.21 23.52 -1.80
N LEU A 522 22.61 22.46 -2.32
CA LEU A 522 23.28 21.58 -3.28
C LEU A 522 23.64 22.32 -4.58
N LYS A 523 22.80 23.23 -5.10
CA LYS A 523 23.16 24.09 -6.25
C LYS A 523 24.40 24.94 -5.99
N ARG A 524 24.58 25.45 -4.76
CA ARG A 524 25.82 26.16 -4.39
C ARG A 524 27.03 25.23 -4.36
N ALA A 525 26.86 24.00 -3.85
CA ALA A 525 27.91 23.00 -3.83
C ALA A 525 28.31 22.52 -5.24
N LEU A 526 27.36 22.47 -6.18
CA LEU A 526 27.64 22.21 -7.60
C LEU A 526 28.47 23.30 -8.27
N ALA A 527 28.53 24.51 -7.71
CA ALA A 527 29.35 25.62 -8.19
C ALA A 527 30.67 25.77 -7.42
N ASP A 528 30.99 24.84 -6.51
CA ASP A 528 32.20 24.92 -5.69
C ASP A 528 33.47 24.72 -6.57
N PRO A 529 34.55 25.49 -6.34
CA PRO A 529 35.79 25.32 -7.09
C PRO A 529 36.42 23.95 -6.90
N ASP A 530 36.24 23.27 -5.76
CA ASP A 530 36.77 21.93 -5.52
C ASP A 530 35.91 20.87 -6.25
N PRO A 531 36.45 20.13 -7.23
CA PRO A 531 35.72 19.06 -7.92
C PRO A 531 35.22 17.95 -6.98
N SER A 532 35.87 17.74 -5.84
CA SER A 532 35.42 16.77 -4.82
C SER A 532 34.07 17.17 -4.23
N ILE A 533 33.88 18.46 -3.94
CA ILE A 533 32.62 19.00 -3.40
C ILE A 533 31.54 18.98 -4.47
N ARG A 534 31.88 19.35 -5.71
CA ARG A 534 30.95 19.22 -6.84
C ARG A 534 30.49 17.77 -7.00
N ALA A 535 31.42 16.81 -7.02
CA ALA A 535 31.10 15.39 -7.15
C ALA A 535 30.21 14.88 -6.00
N ALA A 536 30.48 15.29 -4.75
CA ALA A 536 29.61 14.98 -3.61
C ALA A 536 28.20 15.55 -3.79
N ALA A 537 28.09 16.79 -4.28
CA ALA A 537 26.82 17.43 -4.56
C ALA A 537 26.05 16.71 -5.68
N VAL A 538 26.74 16.27 -6.74
CA VAL A 538 26.16 15.46 -7.80
C VAL A 538 25.57 14.15 -7.26
N ARG A 539 26.34 13.38 -6.46
CA ARG A 539 25.82 12.14 -5.85
C ARG A 539 24.64 12.41 -4.92
N SER A 540 24.59 13.59 -4.30
CA SER A 540 23.52 13.99 -3.38
C SER A 540 22.20 14.31 -4.08
N LEU A 541 22.21 14.59 -5.38
CA LEU A 541 20.99 14.79 -6.18
C LEU A 541 20.20 13.49 -6.43
N ARG A 542 20.79 12.31 -6.18
CA ARG A 542 20.24 11.00 -6.57
C ARG A 542 18.83 10.71 -6.03
N PHE A 543 18.45 11.26 -4.89
CA PHE A 543 17.16 11.04 -4.25
C PHE A 543 16.20 12.23 -4.32
N ILE A 544 16.59 13.36 -4.94
CA ILE A 544 15.73 14.54 -5.05
C ILE A 544 14.88 14.44 -6.32
N PRO A 545 13.54 14.35 -6.22
CA PRO A 545 12.68 14.26 -7.41
C PRO A 545 12.62 15.59 -8.17
N GLY A 546 12.36 15.52 -9.47
CA GLY A 546 12.04 16.68 -10.32
C GLY A 546 12.90 16.82 -11.57
N ASP A 547 12.28 17.30 -12.65
CA ASP A 547 12.89 17.46 -13.97
C ASP A 547 14.07 18.43 -13.98
N GLU A 548 14.06 19.42 -13.08
CA GLU A 548 15.19 20.33 -12.90
C GLU A 548 16.46 19.57 -12.48
N VAL A 549 16.33 18.59 -11.59
CA VAL A 549 17.45 17.78 -11.11
C VAL A 549 17.96 16.84 -12.20
N ASP A 550 17.06 16.27 -13.01
CA ASP A 550 17.44 15.49 -14.20
C ASP A 550 18.24 16.34 -15.19
N ALA A 551 17.83 17.58 -15.42
CA ALA A 551 18.54 18.50 -16.29
C ALA A 551 19.94 18.84 -15.76
N MET A 552 20.07 19.07 -14.45
CA MET A 552 21.38 19.28 -13.82
C MET A 552 22.28 18.05 -13.99
N LEU A 553 21.77 16.85 -13.70
CA LEU A 553 22.55 15.61 -13.84
C LEU A 553 22.97 15.35 -15.29
N ALA A 554 22.08 15.56 -16.26
CA ALA A 554 22.41 15.43 -17.68
C ALA A 554 23.49 16.42 -18.13
N GLN A 555 23.41 17.67 -17.66
CA GLN A 555 24.42 18.68 -17.94
C GLN A 555 25.77 18.31 -17.32
N LEU A 556 25.79 17.98 -16.02
CA LEU A 556 27.01 17.63 -15.29
C LEU A 556 27.68 16.37 -15.85
N MET A 557 26.89 15.39 -16.26
CA MET A 557 27.35 14.15 -16.90
C MET A 557 28.15 14.40 -18.19
N THR A 558 27.82 15.46 -18.93
CA THR A 558 28.38 15.72 -20.27
C THR A 558 29.33 16.91 -20.32
N GLN A 559 29.25 17.86 -19.37
CA GLN A 559 29.90 19.16 -19.50
C GLN A 559 30.84 19.54 -18.35
N ASP A 560 30.81 18.89 -17.17
CA ASP A 560 31.76 19.27 -16.10
C ASP A 560 33.19 18.98 -16.56
N PRO A 561 34.15 19.92 -16.37
CA PRO A 561 35.53 19.70 -16.80
C PRO A 561 36.20 18.52 -16.08
N ASP A 562 35.79 18.22 -14.84
CA ASP A 562 36.38 17.16 -14.05
C ASP A 562 35.71 15.80 -14.35
N PRO A 563 36.47 14.77 -14.74
CA PRO A 563 35.92 13.46 -15.06
C PRO A 563 35.33 12.73 -13.83
N GLY A 564 35.79 13.05 -12.62
CA GLY A 564 35.23 12.51 -11.38
C GLY A 564 33.82 13.05 -11.11
N VAL A 565 33.56 14.32 -11.45
CA VAL A 565 32.21 14.90 -11.39
C VAL A 565 31.28 14.28 -12.44
N ARG A 566 31.77 14.09 -13.67
CA ARG A 566 31.00 13.41 -14.73
C ARG A 566 30.67 11.96 -14.32
N MET A 567 31.64 11.23 -13.75
CA MET A 567 31.41 9.90 -13.19
C MET A 567 30.35 9.90 -12.08
N ALA A 568 30.43 10.85 -11.14
CA ALA A 568 29.44 10.98 -10.08
C ALA A 568 28.01 11.17 -10.62
N ALA A 569 27.84 11.85 -11.77
CA ALA A 569 26.53 12.01 -12.41
C ALA A 569 26.02 10.69 -12.99
N ILE A 570 26.90 9.88 -13.58
CA ILE A 570 26.59 8.54 -14.08
C ILE A 570 26.22 7.60 -12.91
N GLU A 571 26.95 7.66 -11.79
CA GLU A 571 26.68 6.85 -10.58
C GLU A 571 25.37 7.24 -9.87
N ALA A 572 24.96 8.51 -9.98
CA ALA A 572 23.69 8.98 -9.42
C ALA A 572 22.48 8.52 -10.24
N ALA A 573 22.62 8.39 -11.56
CA ALA A 573 21.52 8.16 -12.49
C ALA A 573 20.73 6.84 -12.29
N PRO A 574 21.32 5.70 -11.87
CA PRO A 574 20.57 4.47 -11.56
C PRO A 574 19.48 4.62 -10.49
N ASN A 575 19.60 5.60 -9.59
CA ASN A 575 18.60 5.87 -8.54
C ASN A 575 17.43 6.73 -9.03
N ARG A 576 17.37 7.03 -10.34
CA ARG A 576 16.37 7.90 -10.95
C ARG A 576 15.60 7.16 -12.04
N ALA A 577 14.44 7.71 -12.39
CA ALA A 577 13.75 7.31 -13.61
C ALA A 577 14.63 7.68 -14.82
N LEU A 578 14.70 6.79 -15.81
CA LEU A 578 15.43 7.08 -17.04
C LEU A 578 14.62 8.02 -17.93
N SER A 579 14.68 9.31 -17.64
CA SER A 579 14.03 10.34 -18.46
C SER A 579 14.70 10.45 -19.85
N PRO A 580 13.99 10.99 -20.87
CA PRO A 580 14.57 11.21 -22.19
C PRO A 580 15.87 12.02 -22.15
N LEU A 581 15.95 12.98 -21.22
CA LEU A 581 17.12 13.83 -21.05
C LEU A 581 18.34 13.07 -20.51
N LEU A 582 18.14 12.25 -19.48
CA LEU A 582 19.18 11.38 -18.95
C LEU A 582 19.63 10.32 -19.96
N MET A 583 18.70 9.77 -20.75
CA MET A 583 19.02 8.84 -21.84
C MET A 583 19.87 9.51 -22.92
N GLN A 584 19.51 10.72 -23.36
CA GLN A 584 20.29 11.50 -24.33
C GLN A 584 21.69 11.83 -23.81
N ALA A 585 21.81 12.21 -22.53
CA ALA A 585 23.11 12.46 -21.91
C ALA A 585 23.99 11.20 -21.89
N GLY A 586 23.43 10.05 -21.50
CA GLY A 586 24.16 8.78 -21.55
C GLY A 586 24.61 8.40 -22.96
N GLN A 587 23.75 8.57 -23.98
CA GLN A 587 24.12 8.37 -25.39
C GLN A 587 25.26 9.31 -25.84
N ALA A 588 25.22 10.58 -25.42
CA ALA A 588 26.28 11.53 -25.71
C ALA A 588 27.62 11.09 -25.08
N VAL A 589 27.60 10.61 -23.83
CA VAL A 589 28.81 10.04 -23.19
C VAL A 589 29.33 8.84 -23.97
N LEU A 590 28.47 7.90 -24.37
CA LEU A 590 28.89 6.73 -25.17
C LEU A 590 29.52 7.12 -26.51
N LYS A 591 29.11 8.25 -27.09
CA LYS A 591 29.58 8.72 -28.40
C LYS A 591 30.85 9.58 -28.31
N ASP A 592 30.86 10.57 -27.43
CA ASP A 592 31.80 11.69 -27.47
C ASP A 592 32.86 11.65 -26.33
N GLU A 593 32.64 10.88 -25.26
CA GLU A 593 33.59 10.80 -24.14
C GLU A 593 34.82 9.94 -24.49
N LYS A 594 36.01 10.47 -24.18
CA LYS A 594 37.30 9.81 -24.45
C LYS A 594 37.61 8.73 -23.43
N LEU A 595 37.22 8.94 -22.17
CA LEU A 595 37.50 8.02 -21.07
C LEU A 595 36.63 6.76 -21.14
N ALA A 596 37.27 5.62 -21.40
CA ALA A 596 36.59 4.32 -21.48
C ALA A 596 35.85 3.95 -20.17
N ALA A 597 36.35 4.39 -19.01
CA ALA A 597 35.71 4.14 -17.72
C ALA A 597 34.31 4.77 -17.62
N LEU A 598 34.15 6.01 -18.11
CA LEU A 598 32.85 6.69 -18.10
C LEU A 598 31.87 6.04 -19.09
N ARG A 599 32.35 5.66 -20.28
CA ARG A 599 31.53 4.90 -21.23
C ARG A 599 31.08 3.55 -20.65
N ALA A 600 32.00 2.81 -20.01
CA ALA A 600 31.67 1.56 -19.34
C ALA A 600 30.64 1.73 -18.21
N ALA A 601 30.73 2.82 -17.43
CA ALA A 601 29.75 3.13 -16.39
C ALA A 601 28.36 3.39 -16.97
N VAL A 602 28.26 4.11 -18.11
CA VAL A 602 26.97 4.29 -18.81
C VAL A 602 26.44 2.97 -19.36
N VAL A 603 27.30 2.11 -19.92
CA VAL A 603 26.89 0.76 -20.35
C VAL A 603 26.30 -0.02 -19.17
N ALA A 604 26.95 -0.01 -18.00
CA ALA A 604 26.45 -0.70 -16.81
C ALA A 604 25.11 -0.14 -16.32
N TRP A 605 24.94 1.18 -16.33
CA TRP A 605 23.68 1.83 -15.98
C TRP A 605 22.55 1.51 -16.97
N PHE A 606 22.81 1.59 -18.28
CA PHE A 606 21.85 1.24 -19.31
C PHE A 606 21.49 -0.25 -19.25
N ALA A 607 22.47 -1.12 -19.00
CA ALA A 607 22.25 -2.55 -18.79
C ALA A 607 21.30 -2.83 -17.62
N ALA A 608 21.54 -2.20 -16.46
CA ALA A 608 20.67 -2.30 -15.28
C ALA A 608 19.26 -1.74 -15.52
N SER A 609 19.05 -0.98 -16.60
CA SER A 609 17.78 -0.36 -16.96
C SER A 609 17.03 -1.11 -18.07
N LEU A 610 17.62 -2.16 -18.68
CA LEU A 610 17.05 -2.86 -19.85
C LEU A 610 15.66 -3.45 -19.61
N SER A 611 15.38 -3.94 -18.40
CA SER A 611 14.07 -4.49 -18.04
C SER A 611 12.94 -3.46 -18.12
N ARG A 612 13.26 -2.18 -17.88
CA ARG A 612 12.31 -1.05 -17.89
C ARG A 612 12.40 -0.23 -19.17
N ALA A 613 13.51 -0.33 -19.91
CA ALA A 613 13.76 0.41 -21.13
C ALA A 613 14.39 -0.47 -22.23
N PRO A 614 13.63 -1.39 -22.87
CA PRO A 614 14.13 -2.25 -23.94
C PRO A 614 14.68 -1.50 -25.16
N GLN A 615 14.28 -0.24 -25.35
CA GLN A 615 14.83 0.65 -26.39
C GLN A 615 16.34 0.92 -26.23
N LEU A 616 16.94 0.56 -25.10
CA LEU A 616 18.40 0.62 -24.90
C LEU A 616 19.15 -0.54 -25.57
N ILE A 617 18.49 -1.65 -25.91
CA ILE A 617 19.10 -2.81 -26.56
C ILE A 617 19.88 -2.43 -27.83
N PRO A 618 19.29 -1.71 -28.82
CA PRO A 618 20.03 -1.34 -30.02
C PRO A 618 21.23 -0.42 -29.74
N ILE A 619 21.15 0.41 -28.69
CA ILE A 619 22.28 1.27 -28.26
C ILE A 619 23.42 0.39 -27.76
N LEU A 620 23.14 -0.57 -26.88
CA LEU A 620 24.17 -1.46 -26.33
C LEU A 620 24.76 -2.39 -27.40
N GLN A 621 23.96 -2.83 -28.39
CA GLN A 621 24.45 -3.60 -29.53
C GLN A 621 25.44 -2.80 -30.39
N ALA A 622 25.14 -1.51 -30.62
CA ALA A 622 26.05 -0.62 -31.32
C ALA A 622 27.36 -0.44 -30.53
N VAL A 623 27.31 -0.26 -29.20
CA VAL A 623 28.49 -0.16 -28.34
C VAL A 623 29.33 -1.44 -28.40
N ALA A 624 28.70 -2.61 -28.27
CA ALA A 624 29.38 -3.91 -28.35
C ALA A 624 30.15 -4.10 -29.67
N THR A 625 29.62 -3.58 -30.78
CA THR A 625 30.22 -3.73 -32.10
C THR A 625 31.29 -2.66 -32.38
N SER A 626 31.05 -1.43 -31.93
CA SER A 626 31.75 -0.25 -32.47
C SER A 626 32.54 0.58 -31.46
N ASP A 627 32.47 0.33 -30.14
CA ASP A 627 33.27 1.11 -29.18
C ASP A 627 34.79 0.92 -29.42
N PRO A 628 35.61 1.98 -29.34
CA PRO A 628 37.05 1.86 -29.53
C PRO A 628 37.75 1.05 -28.42
N SER A 629 37.14 0.89 -27.24
CA SER A 629 37.68 0.10 -26.13
C SER A 629 37.13 -1.32 -26.14
N GLY A 630 38.03 -2.31 -26.22
CA GLY A 630 37.68 -3.73 -26.09
C GLY A 630 37.02 -4.06 -24.74
N ASP A 631 37.34 -3.34 -23.67
CA ASP A 631 36.73 -3.54 -22.36
C ASP A 631 35.27 -3.08 -22.35
N VAL A 632 34.98 -1.91 -22.93
CA VAL A 632 33.62 -1.39 -23.04
C VAL A 632 32.76 -2.31 -23.91
N LYS A 633 33.32 -2.82 -25.02
CA LYS A 633 32.67 -3.84 -25.86
C LYS A 633 32.28 -5.07 -25.07
N ARG A 634 33.22 -5.65 -24.31
CA ARG A 634 32.96 -6.83 -23.46
C ARG A 634 31.89 -6.58 -22.40
N VAL A 635 31.86 -5.40 -21.78
CA VAL A 635 30.81 -5.04 -20.81
C VAL A 635 29.44 -4.97 -21.49
N ALA A 636 29.36 -4.39 -22.70
CA ALA A 636 28.12 -4.31 -23.47
C ALA A 636 27.64 -5.70 -23.96
N GLU A 637 28.55 -6.55 -24.42
CA GLU A 637 28.26 -7.94 -24.80
C GLU A 637 27.76 -8.75 -23.60
N ALA A 638 28.42 -8.64 -22.45
CA ALA A 638 28.01 -9.31 -21.22
C ALA A 638 26.60 -8.85 -20.78
N ALA A 639 26.33 -7.55 -20.83
CA ALA A 639 25.00 -7.00 -20.54
C ALA A 639 23.91 -7.60 -21.45
N LEU A 640 24.16 -7.66 -22.77
CA LEU A 640 23.22 -8.26 -23.72
C LEU A 640 23.07 -9.78 -23.54
N GLY A 641 24.15 -10.47 -23.18
CA GLY A 641 24.14 -11.92 -22.91
C GLY A 641 23.28 -12.32 -21.71
N THR A 642 23.16 -11.46 -20.69
CA THR A 642 22.28 -11.73 -19.53
C THR A 642 20.79 -11.82 -19.89
N LEU A 643 20.35 -11.20 -21.00
CA LEU A 643 18.98 -11.30 -21.51
C LEU A 643 18.69 -12.66 -22.17
N VAL A 644 19.67 -13.24 -22.88
CA VAL A 644 19.53 -14.51 -23.62
C VAL A 644 19.39 -15.72 -22.69
N HIS A 645 19.86 -15.61 -21.45
CA HIS A 645 19.71 -16.69 -20.48
C HIS A 645 18.45 -16.54 -19.62
N ALA A 646 17.82 -15.36 -19.57
CA ALA A 646 16.68 -15.05 -18.70
C ALA A 646 15.29 -15.20 -19.37
N GLY A 647 15.25 -15.35 -20.70
CA GLY A 647 14.12 -15.98 -21.41
C GLY A 647 14.31 -17.49 -21.49
#